data_AF-A0A0E0KU13-F1
#
_entry.id   AF-A0A0E0KU13-F1
#
_cell.length_a   1.000
_cell.length_b   1.000
_cell.length_c   1.000
_cell.angle_alpha   90.00
_cell.angle_beta   90.00
_cell.angle_gamma   90.00
#
_symmetry.space_group_name_H-M   'P 1'
#
loop_
_entity.id
_entity.type
_entity.pdbx_description
1 polymer ?
#
loop_
_entity_poly.entity_id
_entity_poly.type
_entity_poly.pdbx_seq_one_letter_code
_entity_poly.pdbx_strand_id
1 'polypeptide(L)'
;MALQLENGHPHHHQVPIMVKKKRIGSGSTVLERLQELLAMVLHSELREVLNSMGEGVVGCLNRVAVVVGNTRAVVDIIRAVEGKVHTIQAEGLLSIRVVEGQVHIILVVGLLSIRAVEDQVHITQVVGLPSINRVTIKDVVVHAPEVECHSHTMADLGEGVVDVMFLQVHQEQFPSCTKPHMSNIKPRWFHQPHRKLAHPLSLLQSGQVQQQFQQLATRGQSSTSQAIQIAPPSSKSVRFPLRPGKGTYGDRCIVKANHFFAELPDKDLHQYDVSITPEVTSRGVNRAVMFELVTLYRYSHLGGRLPAYDGRKSLYTAGPLPFASRTFEVTLQDEEDSLGGGQGTQRRERLFRVVIKFAARADLHHLAMFLAGRQADAPQEALQVLDIVLRELPTTRYSPVGRSFYSPNLGRRQQLGEDMSSTAFIEPLPVIDFVAQLLNRDISVRPLSDSDRVKIKKALRGVKVEVTHRGNMRRKYRISGLTSQATRELSFPVDDRGTVKTVVQYFLETYGFSIQHTTLPCLQVGNQQRPNYLPMEVCKIVEGQRYSKRLNEKQITALLKVTCQRPQERELDILRTVSHNAYHEDQYAQEFGIKIDERLASVEARVLPPPRLKYHDSGREKDVLPRVGQWNMMNKKMVNGGRVNNWACINFSRNVQDSAARGFCHELAIMCQISGMDFALEPVLPPLTARPEHVERALKARYQDAMNMLRPQGRELDLLIVILPDNNGSLYGDLKRICETDLGVVSQCCLTKHVFKMSKQYLANVALKINVKVGGRNTVLVDALTRRIPLVSDRPTIIFGADVTHPHPGEDSSPSIAAVVASQDWPEVTKYAGLVSAQAHRQELIQDLFKVWQDPHRGTVTGGMIKELLISFKRATGQKPQRIIFYRDGVSEGQFYQVLLYELDAIRKACASLEPNYQPPVTFVVVQKRHHTRLFANNHNDQRTVDRSGNILPGTVVDSKICHPTEFDFYLCSHAGIQGTSRPAHYHVLWDENKFTADELQTLTNNLCYTYARCTRSVSIVPPAYYAHLAAFRARFYMEPETSDSGSMASGAATSRGLPPGARSARVAGNVAVRPLPALKENVKRDCRMRTGIAVPNGQVMTISDIR
;
A
#
# COMPACT_ATOMS: atom_id res chain seq x y z
N MET A 1 -27.82 -63.04 38.69
CA MET A 1 -29.26 -63.02 39.03
C MET A 1 -29.88 -61.93 38.15
N ALA A 2 -30.62 -62.27 37.09
CA ALA A 2 -32.06 -62.63 37.10
C ALA A 2 -32.90 -61.39 37.47
N LEU A 3 -33.83 -60.83 36.68
CA LEU A 3 -34.67 -61.26 35.52
C LEU A 3 -34.93 -60.03 34.57
N GLN A 4 -35.26 -60.14 33.26
CA GLN A 4 -36.62 -60.27 32.66
C GLN A 4 -37.64 -59.22 33.20
N LEU A 5 -38.47 -58.45 32.46
CA LEU A 5 -39.25 -58.59 31.20
C LEU A 5 -39.72 -57.17 30.71
N GLU A 6 -39.66 -56.80 29.41
CA GLU A 6 -40.73 -56.73 28.36
C GLU A 6 -41.69 -55.50 28.26
N ASN A 7 -41.84 -55.03 27.00
CA ASN A 7 -43.04 -54.53 26.27
C ASN A 7 -43.78 -53.21 26.61
N GLY A 8 -44.17 -52.45 25.55
CA GLY A 8 -45.32 -51.52 25.58
C GLY A 8 -45.29 -50.20 24.77
N HIS A 9 -45.53 -50.24 23.45
CA HIS A 9 -46.14 -49.14 22.65
C HIS A 9 -47.66 -49.48 22.44
N PRO A 10 -48.58 -48.64 21.86
CA PRO A 10 -48.39 -47.39 21.06
C PRO A 10 -49.49 -46.26 21.16
N HIS A 11 -49.32 -45.20 20.34
CA HIS A 11 -50.32 -44.42 19.53
C HIS A 11 -51.44 -43.45 20.05
N HIS A 12 -51.44 -42.25 19.41
CA HIS A 12 -52.55 -41.41 18.86
C HIS A 12 -53.34 -40.29 19.63
N HIS A 13 -53.18 -39.06 19.09
CA HIS A 13 -54.14 -37.96 18.79
C HIS A 13 -54.80 -36.98 19.82
N GLN A 14 -54.57 -35.68 19.53
CA GLN A 14 -55.46 -34.49 19.53
C GLN A 14 -56.09 -33.88 20.83
N VAL A 15 -55.59 -32.66 21.22
CA VAL A 15 -56.29 -31.32 21.28
C VAL A 15 -57.66 -31.20 22.01
N PRO A 16 -58.07 -30.14 22.82
CA PRO A 16 -57.51 -28.78 23.11
C PRO A 16 -57.66 -28.23 24.60
N ILE A 17 -57.43 -26.89 24.79
CA ILE A 17 -58.04 -25.93 25.79
C ILE A 17 -57.36 -25.61 27.18
N MET A 18 -57.09 -24.28 27.35
CA MET A 18 -56.98 -23.37 28.53
C MET A 18 -56.18 -23.66 29.83
N VAL A 19 -55.14 -22.82 30.01
CA VAL A 19 -54.89 -21.89 31.15
C VAL A 19 -55.17 -22.35 32.60
N LYS A 20 -54.10 -22.50 33.39
CA LYS A 20 -53.98 -21.88 34.73
C LYS A 20 -52.52 -21.82 35.24
N LYS A 21 -52.14 -20.70 35.85
CA LYS A 21 -50.85 -20.55 36.58
C LYS A 21 -50.82 -21.50 37.79
N LYS A 22 -49.73 -22.25 37.96
CA LYS A 22 -49.33 -22.84 39.26
C LYS A 22 -47.83 -22.60 39.47
N ARG A 23 -47.42 -22.33 40.71
CA ARG A 23 -46.05 -21.91 41.06
C ARG A 23 -45.07 -23.09 41.12
N ILE A 24 -43.90 -22.87 40.52
CA ILE A 24 -42.55 -23.29 40.93
C ILE A 24 -42.35 -24.78 41.29
N GLY A 25 -41.60 -25.47 40.43
CA GLY A 25 -40.85 -26.70 40.71
C GLY A 25 -39.57 -26.70 39.86
N SER A 26 -38.45 -27.17 40.41
CA SER A 26 -37.11 -27.08 39.82
C SER A 26 -36.79 -28.22 38.85
N GLY A 27 -35.83 -27.98 37.94
CA GLY A 27 -35.05 -29.04 37.31
C GLY A 27 -35.35 -29.37 35.84
N SER A 28 -34.73 -28.63 34.93
CA SER A 28 -34.05 -29.20 33.76
C SER A 28 -33.08 -28.16 33.21
N THR A 29 -31.88 -28.58 32.82
CA THR A 29 -30.80 -27.68 32.41
C THR A 29 -30.60 -27.71 30.90
N VAL A 30 -29.98 -26.65 30.38
CA VAL A 30 -29.55 -26.58 28.96
C VAL A 30 -28.65 -27.76 28.57
N LEU A 31 -28.03 -28.44 29.56
CA LEU A 31 -27.21 -29.63 29.37
C LEU A 31 -28.00 -30.84 28.84
N GLU A 32 -29.21 -31.08 29.34
CA GLU A 32 -30.02 -32.26 28.94
C GLU A 32 -30.48 -32.14 27.48
N ARG A 33 -30.91 -30.94 27.06
CA ARG A 33 -31.22 -30.66 25.65
C ARG A 33 -29.98 -30.65 24.74
N LEU A 34 -28.80 -30.34 25.28
CA LEU A 34 -27.53 -30.48 24.55
C LEU A 34 -27.13 -31.95 24.39
N GLN A 35 -27.42 -32.81 25.37
CA GLN A 35 -27.18 -34.25 25.28
C GLN A 35 -28.07 -34.92 24.23
N GLU A 36 -29.36 -34.56 24.15
CA GLU A 36 -30.26 -35.01 23.07
C GLU A 36 -29.74 -34.59 21.68
N LEU A 37 -29.27 -33.35 21.54
CA LEU A 37 -28.70 -32.84 20.28
C LEU A 37 -27.36 -33.50 19.92
N LEU A 38 -26.49 -33.80 20.90
CA LEU A 38 -25.25 -34.54 20.70
C LEU A 38 -25.50 -35.99 20.27
N ALA A 39 -26.53 -36.64 20.84
CA ALA A 39 -26.93 -37.99 20.46
C ALA A 39 -27.45 -38.09 19.01
N MET A 40 -28.02 -37.01 18.46
CA MET A 40 -28.50 -36.96 17.07
C MET A 40 -27.41 -36.75 16.00
N VAL A 41 -26.23 -36.24 16.37
CA VAL A 41 -25.17 -35.87 15.41
C VAL A 41 -24.13 -36.98 15.20
N LEU A 42 -24.10 -38.00 16.07
CA LEU A 42 -23.15 -39.11 15.99
C LEU A 42 -23.63 -40.19 15.00
N HIS A 43 -23.24 -40.02 13.74
CA HIS A 43 -23.52 -40.96 12.65
C HIS A 43 -22.77 -42.30 12.85
N SER A 44 -23.54 -43.39 12.92
CA SER A 44 -23.22 -44.84 12.77
C SER A 44 -21.95 -45.48 13.39
N GLU A 45 -20.76 -44.88 13.39
CA GLU A 45 -19.50 -45.58 13.74
C GLU A 45 -19.05 -45.44 15.21
N LEU A 46 -19.59 -44.48 15.96
CA LEU A 46 -19.15 -44.19 17.35
C LEU A 46 -19.97 -44.89 18.44
N ARG A 47 -21.04 -45.62 18.09
CA ARG A 47 -22.01 -46.16 19.06
C ARG A 47 -21.57 -47.48 19.71
N GLU A 48 -20.74 -48.29 19.06
CA GLU A 48 -20.19 -49.52 19.66
C GLU A 48 -19.04 -49.21 20.64
N VAL A 49 -18.16 -48.26 20.29
CA VAL A 49 -17.01 -47.89 21.14
C VAL A 49 -17.45 -47.31 22.49
N LEU A 50 -18.41 -46.37 22.48
CA LEU A 50 -18.89 -45.71 23.69
C LEU A 50 -19.61 -46.66 24.66
N ASN A 51 -20.22 -47.75 24.18
CA ASN A 51 -20.90 -48.74 25.02
C ASN A 51 -19.93 -49.68 25.77
N SER A 52 -18.63 -49.63 25.47
CA SER A 52 -17.60 -50.50 26.08
C SER A 52 -16.84 -49.85 27.26
N MET A 53 -17.04 -48.55 27.51
CA MET A 53 -16.24 -47.78 28.47
C MET A 53 -17.07 -47.27 29.66
N GLY A 54 -16.62 -47.57 30.88
CA GLY A 54 -17.30 -47.18 32.11
C GLY A 54 -17.41 -45.67 32.35
N GLU A 55 -18.46 -45.25 33.05
CA GLU A 55 -18.93 -43.85 33.18
C GLU A 55 -17.85 -42.83 33.56
N GLY A 56 -16.85 -43.22 34.36
CA GLY A 56 -15.76 -42.34 34.77
C GLY A 56 -14.90 -41.81 33.62
N VAL A 57 -14.69 -42.59 32.55
CA VAL A 57 -13.86 -42.19 31.40
C VAL A 57 -14.60 -41.20 30.49
N VAL A 58 -15.90 -41.40 30.31
CA VAL A 58 -16.79 -40.51 29.53
C VAL A 58 -16.83 -39.09 30.13
N GLY A 59 -16.80 -38.98 31.46
CA GLY A 59 -16.73 -37.70 32.16
C GLY A 59 -15.45 -36.89 31.88
N CYS A 60 -14.31 -37.55 31.70
CA CYS A 60 -13.04 -36.90 31.34
C CYS A 60 -13.00 -36.48 29.86
N LEU A 61 -13.44 -37.35 28.94
CA LEU A 61 -13.46 -37.06 27.50
C LEU A 61 -14.36 -35.85 27.16
N ASN A 62 -15.54 -35.74 27.81
CA ASN A 62 -16.42 -34.58 27.63
C ASN A 62 -15.78 -33.25 28.03
N ARG A 63 -14.86 -33.22 29.01
CA ARG A 63 -14.13 -32.00 29.39
C ARG A 63 -13.02 -31.64 28.41
N VAL A 64 -12.43 -32.61 27.71
CA VAL A 64 -11.39 -32.38 26.70
C VAL A 64 -12.00 -31.97 25.36
N ALA A 65 -13.11 -32.59 24.95
CA ALA A 65 -13.79 -32.29 23.68
C ALA A 65 -14.24 -30.82 23.57
N VAL A 66 -14.70 -30.22 24.69
CA VAL A 66 -15.11 -28.81 24.77
C VAL A 66 -13.95 -27.83 24.50
N VAL A 67 -12.70 -28.24 24.68
CA VAL A 67 -11.52 -27.37 24.54
C VAL A 67 -10.91 -27.44 23.13
N VAL A 68 -11.01 -28.59 22.45
CA VAL A 68 -10.19 -28.88 21.25
C VAL A 68 -10.91 -28.61 19.92
N GLY A 69 -12.24 -28.75 19.85
CA GLY A 69 -13.03 -28.37 18.67
C GLY A 69 -12.69 -29.10 17.36
N ASN A 70 -11.93 -30.19 17.41
CA ASN A 70 -11.48 -30.96 16.25
C ASN A 70 -11.69 -32.46 16.50
N THR A 71 -12.63 -33.06 15.75
CA THR A 71 -13.06 -34.45 15.91
C THR A 71 -11.93 -35.46 15.63
N ARG A 72 -10.97 -35.12 14.76
CA ARG A 72 -9.87 -36.01 14.36
C ARG A 72 -8.88 -36.23 15.50
N ALA A 73 -8.54 -35.16 16.23
CA ALA A 73 -7.67 -35.22 17.40
C ALA A 73 -8.25 -36.08 18.54
N VAL A 74 -9.58 -36.12 18.69
CA VAL A 74 -10.26 -36.96 19.68
C VAL A 74 -10.12 -38.46 19.33
N VAL A 75 -10.26 -38.83 18.06
CA VAL A 75 -10.07 -40.21 17.57
C VAL A 75 -8.62 -40.68 17.78
N ASP A 76 -7.64 -39.83 17.51
CA ASP A 76 -6.23 -40.19 17.68
C ASP A 76 -5.82 -40.30 19.16
N ILE A 77 -6.43 -39.50 20.06
CA ILE A 77 -6.28 -39.66 21.52
C ILE A 77 -6.86 -40.98 22.01
N ILE A 78 -8.05 -41.39 21.52
CA ILE A 78 -8.66 -42.68 21.90
C ILE A 78 -7.74 -43.84 21.50
N ARG A 79 -7.17 -43.80 20.28
CA ARG A 79 -6.20 -44.81 19.80
C ARG A 79 -4.88 -44.85 20.59
N ALA A 80 -4.46 -43.75 21.22
CA ALA A 80 -3.29 -43.74 22.11
C ALA A 80 -3.58 -44.43 23.45
N VAL A 81 -4.80 -44.28 23.98
CA VAL A 81 -5.21 -44.87 25.26
C VAL A 81 -5.33 -46.40 25.18
N GLU A 82 -5.60 -46.96 23.99
CA GLU A 82 -5.51 -48.41 23.72
C GLU A 82 -4.07 -48.96 23.62
N GLY A 83 -3.07 -48.19 24.06
CA GLY A 83 -1.74 -48.71 24.41
C GLY A 83 -0.79 -48.99 23.25
N LYS A 84 -1.06 -48.47 22.04
CA LYS A 84 -0.23 -48.76 20.83
C LYS A 84 0.62 -47.59 20.31
N VAL A 85 0.56 -46.39 20.90
CA VAL A 85 1.38 -45.23 20.47
C VAL A 85 1.86 -44.41 21.68
N HIS A 86 3.17 -44.32 21.90
CA HIS A 86 3.75 -43.64 23.08
C HIS A 86 3.97 -42.12 22.94
N THR A 87 3.76 -41.52 21.76
CA THR A 87 3.85 -40.05 21.57
C THR A 87 3.00 -39.63 20.36
N ILE A 88 2.17 -38.60 20.55
CA ILE A 88 1.42 -37.95 19.47
C ILE A 88 1.85 -36.48 19.39
N GLN A 89 2.26 -36.03 18.21
CA GLN A 89 2.34 -34.61 17.87
C GLN A 89 1.13 -34.23 17.01
N ALA A 90 0.20 -33.49 17.60
CA ALA A 90 -0.84 -32.78 16.85
C ALA A 90 -0.34 -31.36 16.51
N GLU A 91 -0.86 -30.76 15.44
CA GLU A 91 -0.32 -29.53 14.87
C GLU A 91 -0.21 -28.35 15.87
N GLY A 92 1.02 -28.06 16.30
CA GLY A 92 1.48 -26.73 16.68
C GLY A 92 1.33 -26.26 18.14
N LEU A 93 0.41 -26.82 18.96
CA LEU A 93 0.10 -26.23 20.28
C LEU A 93 -0.01 -27.19 21.47
N LEU A 94 -0.04 -28.51 21.26
CA LEU A 94 -0.19 -29.50 22.33
C LEU A 94 0.80 -30.66 22.17
N SER A 95 1.49 -31.02 23.25
CA SER A 95 2.28 -32.25 23.33
C SER A 95 1.74 -33.12 24.47
N ILE A 96 1.36 -34.36 24.17
CA ILE A 96 0.88 -35.32 25.16
C ILE A 96 1.93 -36.42 25.31
N ARG A 97 2.35 -36.68 26.55
CA ARG A 97 3.28 -37.78 26.89
C ARG A 97 2.66 -38.66 27.97
N VAL A 98 2.69 -39.97 27.76
CA VAL A 98 2.25 -40.95 28.75
C VAL A 98 3.46 -41.69 29.28
N VAL A 99 3.67 -41.64 30.60
CA VAL A 99 4.76 -42.33 31.30
C VAL A 99 4.13 -42.99 32.52
N GLU A 100 4.37 -44.30 32.70
CA GLU A 100 3.93 -45.08 33.89
C GLU A 100 2.45 -44.87 34.27
N GLY A 101 1.56 -44.81 33.26
CA GLY A 101 0.12 -44.66 33.46
C GLY A 101 -0.36 -43.22 33.75
N GLN A 102 0.54 -42.24 33.85
CA GLN A 102 0.17 -40.83 33.99
C GLN A 102 0.20 -40.09 32.65
N VAL A 103 -0.83 -39.28 32.39
CA VAL A 103 -1.00 -38.49 31.16
C VAL A 103 -0.56 -37.04 31.39
N HIS A 104 0.57 -36.65 30.82
CA HIS A 104 1.06 -35.28 30.87
C HIS A 104 0.64 -34.51 29.62
N ILE A 105 -0.16 -33.46 29.81
CA ILE A 105 -0.59 -32.53 28.75
C ILE A 105 0.24 -31.25 28.84
N ILE A 106 1.06 -30.98 27.84
CA ILE A 106 1.91 -29.78 27.76
C ILE A 106 1.31 -28.81 26.74
N LEU A 107 0.76 -27.70 27.24
CA LEU A 107 0.25 -26.60 26.43
C LEU A 107 1.38 -25.61 26.12
N VAL A 108 1.78 -25.49 24.85
CA VAL A 108 2.92 -24.65 24.45
C VAL A 108 2.45 -23.25 24.06
N VAL A 109 2.31 -22.37 25.06
CA VAL A 109 2.21 -20.91 24.85
C VAL A 109 3.52 -20.26 25.31
N GLY A 110 4.05 -19.33 24.51
CA GLY A 110 5.48 -19.04 24.46
C GLY A 110 6.17 -18.53 25.74
N LEU A 111 7.24 -19.27 26.12
CA LEU A 111 8.46 -18.80 26.79
C LEU A 111 8.39 -18.29 28.25
N LEU A 112 8.37 -19.23 29.19
CA LEU A 112 9.23 -19.20 30.39
C LEU A 112 9.33 -20.59 31.03
N SER A 113 10.54 -21.02 31.40
CA SER A 113 10.77 -22.31 32.07
C SER A 113 10.68 -22.12 33.57
N ILE A 114 9.75 -22.83 34.23
CA ILE A 114 9.62 -22.85 35.69
C ILE A 114 9.78 -24.31 36.14
N ARG A 115 10.88 -24.61 36.84
CA ARG A 115 10.96 -25.79 37.70
C ARG A 115 10.36 -25.39 39.05
N ALA A 116 9.32 -26.09 39.49
CA ALA A 116 8.95 -26.10 40.89
C ALA A 116 9.70 -27.25 41.57
N VAL A 117 10.40 -26.94 42.66
CA VAL A 117 10.90 -27.91 43.64
C VAL A 117 10.12 -27.62 44.92
N GLU A 118 9.50 -28.67 45.44
CA GLU A 118 8.92 -28.88 46.78
C GLU A 118 8.17 -27.73 47.51
N ASP A 119 6.95 -28.10 47.92
CA ASP A 119 6.09 -27.56 48.96
C ASP A 119 5.46 -26.15 48.87
N GLN A 120 4.11 -26.22 48.85
CA GLN A 120 3.08 -25.20 49.11
C GLN A 120 2.79 -24.15 48.02
N VAL A 121 1.64 -24.35 47.37
CA VAL A 121 0.99 -23.39 46.46
C VAL A 121 -0.05 -22.58 47.22
N HIS A 122 0.18 -21.28 47.40
CA HIS A 122 -0.87 -20.33 47.74
C HIS A 122 -1.44 -19.66 46.49
N ILE A 123 -2.76 -19.74 46.30
CA ILE A 123 -3.50 -19.00 45.27
C ILE A 123 -4.05 -17.73 45.90
N THR A 124 -3.68 -16.57 45.37
CA THR A 124 -4.39 -15.31 45.63
C THR A 124 -4.73 -14.63 44.31
N GLN A 125 -6.02 -14.45 44.07
CA GLN A 125 -6.60 -13.93 42.82
C GLN A 125 -6.72 -12.39 42.87
N VAL A 126 -6.50 -11.71 41.74
CA VAL A 126 -7.03 -10.34 41.51
C VAL A 126 -7.67 -10.25 40.11
N VAL A 127 -8.77 -9.51 40.03
CA VAL A 127 -9.81 -9.56 38.99
C VAL A 127 -9.91 -8.25 38.19
N GLY A 128 -10.41 -8.34 36.94
CA GLY A 128 -10.97 -7.22 36.17
C GLY A 128 -10.61 -7.30 34.68
N LEU A 129 -11.51 -7.16 33.69
CA LEU A 129 -12.93 -6.78 33.64
C LEU A 129 -13.63 -7.55 32.45
N PRO A 130 -14.95 -7.43 32.20
CA PRO A 130 -15.76 -8.62 31.87
C PRO A 130 -16.49 -8.60 30.50
N SER A 131 -17.26 -9.68 30.29
CA SER A 131 -18.51 -9.74 29.49
C SER A 131 -18.42 -9.64 27.97
N ILE A 132 -18.42 -10.82 27.31
CA ILE A 132 -19.06 -11.00 26.00
C ILE A 132 -20.33 -11.82 26.22
N ASN A 133 -21.49 -11.25 25.89
CA ASN A 133 -22.76 -11.98 25.86
C ASN A 133 -22.95 -12.66 24.49
N ARG A 134 -23.47 -13.89 24.53
CA ARG A 134 -24.24 -14.64 23.50
C ARG A 134 -24.13 -14.17 22.04
N VAL A 135 -23.67 -15.08 21.17
CA VAL A 135 -24.08 -15.12 19.76
C VAL A 135 -24.98 -16.33 19.56
N THR A 136 -26.19 -16.10 19.07
CA THR A 136 -27.17 -17.14 18.72
C THR A 136 -26.97 -17.56 17.26
N ILE A 137 -26.95 -18.87 16.99
CA ILE A 137 -26.95 -19.38 15.61
C ILE A 137 -28.40 -19.45 15.13
N LYS A 138 -28.67 -18.96 13.91
CA LYS A 138 -29.92 -19.23 13.20
C LYS A 138 -29.75 -19.33 11.68
N ASP A 139 -30.51 -20.30 11.18
CA ASP A 139 -31.11 -20.46 9.85
C ASP A 139 -30.21 -20.78 8.64
N VAL A 140 -30.46 -21.98 8.09
CA VAL A 140 -30.04 -22.49 6.79
C VAL A 140 -31.21 -22.32 5.83
N VAL A 141 -31.03 -21.59 4.72
CA VAL A 141 -31.94 -21.59 3.56
C VAL A 141 -31.10 -21.44 2.28
N VAL A 142 -31.46 -22.17 1.23
CA VAL A 142 -30.83 -22.15 -0.11
C VAL A 142 -31.63 -21.20 -1.01
N HIS A 143 -30.97 -20.31 -1.77
CA HIS A 143 -31.32 -19.85 -3.13
C HIS A 143 -30.29 -18.82 -3.64
N ALA A 144 -30.17 -18.69 -4.97
CA ALA A 144 -29.41 -17.67 -5.72
C ALA A 144 -30.42 -16.86 -6.60
N PRO A 145 -30.06 -15.84 -7.43
CA PRO A 145 -28.73 -15.27 -7.75
C PRO A 145 -28.68 -13.71 -7.82
N GLU A 146 -27.63 -13.18 -8.46
CA GLU A 146 -27.52 -11.93 -9.27
C GLU A 146 -27.01 -10.54 -8.75
N VAL A 147 -25.96 -10.14 -9.47
CA VAL A 147 -24.99 -9.00 -9.59
C VAL A 147 -25.49 -7.54 -9.57
N GLU A 148 -24.65 -6.58 -9.10
CA GLU A 148 -23.99 -5.53 -9.94
C GLU A 148 -23.32 -4.37 -9.12
N CYS A 149 -22.19 -3.86 -9.63
CA CYS A 149 -21.35 -2.84 -8.99
C CYS A 149 -20.88 -1.74 -9.96
N HIS A 150 -20.56 -0.54 -9.48
CA HIS A 150 -20.09 0.59 -10.31
C HIS A 150 -18.83 1.28 -9.75
N SER A 151 -17.91 1.62 -10.65
CA SER A 151 -16.52 2.01 -10.38
C SER A 151 -16.25 3.54 -10.40
N HIS A 152 -15.23 4.00 -9.67
CA HIS A 152 -14.38 5.14 -10.06
C HIS A 152 -12.93 5.00 -9.54
N THR A 153 -12.00 5.67 -10.22
CA THR A 153 -10.54 5.51 -10.14
C THR A 153 -9.84 6.53 -9.22
N MET A 154 -8.80 6.11 -8.48
CA MET A 154 -7.45 6.73 -8.46
C MET A 154 -6.52 6.11 -7.40
N ALA A 155 -5.22 6.39 -7.52
CA ALA A 155 -4.11 5.81 -6.76
C ALA A 155 -3.84 6.48 -5.40
N ASP A 156 -2.81 5.99 -4.71
CA ASP A 156 -2.26 6.43 -3.41
C ASP A 156 -3.00 6.02 -2.13
N LEU A 157 -3.07 4.71 -1.86
CA LEU A 157 -2.91 4.22 -0.48
C LEU A 157 -2.11 2.92 -0.49
N GLY A 158 -1.31 2.71 0.56
CA GLY A 158 -0.47 1.52 0.72
C GLY A 158 -1.30 0.32 1.16
N GLU A 159 -1.98 -0.31 0.22
CA GLU A 159 -2.75 -1.54 0.44
C GLU A 159 -2.10 -2.71 -0.33
N GLY A 160 -2.40 -3.94 0.09
CA GLY A 160 -2.15 -5.09 -0.78
C GLY A 160 -2.96 -4.93 -2.06
N VAL A 161 -2.57 -5.63 -3.12
CA VAL A 161 -3.29 -5.63 -4.39
C VAL A 161 -3.43 -7.09 -4.85
N VAL A 162 -4.65 -7.55 -5.15
CA VAL A 162 -4.87 -8.83 -5.83
C VAL A 162 -4.31 -8.65 -7.20
N ASP A 163 -3.36 -9.51 -7.50
CA ASP A 163 -2.63 -9.48 -8.72
C ASP A 163 -3.51 -10.06 -9.84
N VAL A 164 -3.52 -9.39 -10.99
CA VAL A 164 -3.76 -10.09 -12.26
C VAL A 164 -2.76 -11.24 -12.29
N MET A 165 -3.13 -12.42 -12.80
CA MET A 165 -2.12 -13.43 -13.14
C MET A 165 -0.99 -12.76 -13.94
N PHE A 166 0.23 -12.73 -13.41
CA PHE A 166 1.37 -12.25 -14.19
C PHE A 166 1.73 -13.34 -15.17
N LEU A 167 1.09 -13.24 -16.33
CA LEU A 167 1.36 -14.05 -17.48
C LEU A 167 2.72 -13.64 -18.05
N GLN A 168 3.71 -14.46 -17.72
CA GLN A 168 5.01 -14.38 -18.35
C GLN A 168 4.96 -15.23 -19.61
N VAL A 169 5.14 -14.63 -20.79
CA VAL A 169 5.11 -15.42 -22.02
C VAL A 169 6.34 -16.31 -22.12
N HIS A 170 6.16 -17.55 -22.56
CA HIS A 170 7.24 -18.53 -22.67
C HIS A 170 8.27 -18.11 -23.75
N GLN A 171 9.47 -17.70 -23.34
CA GLN A 171 10.50 -17.15 -24.24
C GLN A 171 11.09 -18.19 -25.23
N GLU A 172 10.95 -19.48 -24.91
CA GLU A 172 11.60 -20.60 -25.62
C GLU A 172 10.76 -21.19 -26.79
N GLN A 173 9.56 -20.66 -27.06
CA GLN A 173 8.61 -21.25 -28.04
C GLN A 173 8.98 -21.03 -29.53
N PHE A 174 10.08 -20.34 -29.85
CA PHE A 174 10.44 -20.00 -31.23
C PHE A 174 11.66 -20.81 -31.73
N PRO A 175 11.46 -21.89 -32.53
CA PRO A 175 12.57 -22.68 -33.04
C PRO A 175 13.47 -21.85 -33.96
N SER A 176 14.78 -21.96 -33.74
CA SER A 176 15.77 -21.35 -34.62
C SER A 176 15.81 -22.06 -35.98
N CYS A 177 15.19 -21.47 -36.99
CA CYS A 177 15.23 -21.98 -38.37
C CYS A 177 16.67 -22.14 -38.87
N THR A 178 17.16 -23.38 -38.86
CA THR A 178 18.35 -23.80 -39.59
C THR A 178 17.93 -24.55 -40.84
N LYS A 179 18.55 -24.15 -41.96
CA LYS A 179 18.25 -24.45 -43.37
C LYS A 179 17.87 -25.91 -43.70
N PRO A 180 16.90 -26.14 -44.61
CA PRO A 180 16.90 -27.31 -45.50
C PRO A 180 17.69 -27.06 -46.80
N HIS A 181 17.95 -28.14 -47.53
CA HIS A 181 18.86 -28.21 -48.69
C HIS A 181 18.48 -27.33 -49.90
N MET A 182 19.51 -26.81 -50.58
CA MET A 182 19.42 -26.41 -52.00
C MET A 182 19.86 -27.56 -52.92
N SER A 183 19.28 -27.61 -54.12
CA SER A 183 19.87 -28.27 -55.29
C SER A 183 19.68 -27.41 -56.54
N ASN A 184 20.80 -27.01 -57.16
CA ASN A 184 21.12 -26.69 -58.57
C ASN A 184 19.96 -26.38 -59.57
N ILE A 185 20.06 -25.44 -60.54
CA ILE A 185 21.09 -25.34 -61.60
C ILE A 185 21.18 -23.91 -62.23
N LYS A 186 22.37 -23.28 -62.15
CA LYS A 186 23.14 -22.47 -63.16
C LYS A 186 22.49 -21.19 -63.84
N PRO A 187 23.20 -20.40 -64.70
CA PRO A 187 23.95 -19.20 -64.25
C PRO A 187 23.89 -17.98 -65.23
N ARG A 188 24.73 -16.93 -65.04
CA ARG A 188 25.61 -16.28 -66.07
C ARG A 188 26.44 -15.09 -65.49
N TRP A 189 27.77 -15.21 -65.55
CA TRP A 189 28.88 -14.23 -65.83
C TRP A 189 28.81 -12.73 -65.38
N PHE A 190 29.88 -11.98 -65.07
CA PHE A 190 31.35 -12.21 -65.06
C PHE A 190 32.09 -11.14 -64.18
N HIS A 191 33.30 -11.48 -63.71
CA HIS A 191 34.47 -10.65 -63.33
C HIS A 191 34.63 -9.94 -61.95
N GLN A 192 35.85 -10.17 -61.43
CA GLN A 192 36.59 -9.67 -60.25
C GLN A 192 37.19 -8.25 -60.48
N PRO A 193 37.93 -7.60 -59.55
CA PRO A 193 38.49 -8.00 -58.24
C PRO A 193 38.08 -7.05 -57.08
N HIS A 194 38.67 -6.96 -55.87
CA HIS A 194 39.89 -7.55 -55.27
C HIS A 194 39.69 -7.91 -53.77
N ARG A 195 40.65 -7.65 -52.85
CA ARG A 195 40.53 -7.93 -51.40
C ARG A 195 41.47 -7.06 -50.53
N LYS A 196 41.01 -6.73 -49.32
CA LYS A 196 41.75 -6.45 -48.04
C LYS A 196 42.41 -5.08 -47.73
N LEU A 197 42.07 -4.63 -46.50
CA LEU A 197 42.90 -4.05 -45.40
C LEU A 197 42.79 -2.54 -45.04
N ALA A 198 42.91 -2.33 -43.71
CA ALA A 198 43.22 -1.11 -42.93
C ALA A 198 42.09 -0.10 -42.55
N HIS A 199 42.12 0.28 -41.25
CA HIS A 199 41.53 1.49 -40.63
C HIS A 199 42.39 2.73 -40.98
N PRO A 200 41.87 3.99 -40.91
CA PRO A 200 41.94 4.76 -39.65
C PRO A 200 40.78 5.75 -39.38
N LEU A 201 40.83 6.40 -38.20
CA LEU A 201 39.98 7.53 -37.78
C LEU A 201 40.42 8.86 -38.45
N SER A 202 39.48 9.80 -38.69
CA SER A 202 39.57 11.19 -38.17
C SER A 202 38.48 12.15 -38.70
N LEU A 203 37.97 13.00 -37.79
CA LEU A 203 37.58 14.42 -37.96
C LEU A 203 36.73 14.88 -39.17
N LEU A 204 35.52 15.40 -38.88
CA LEU A 204 34.95 16.60 -39.54
C LEU A 204 33.94 17.31 -38.61
N GLN A 205 34.48 18.30 -37.92
CA GLN A 205 33.96 19.62 -37.53
C GLN A 205 32.45 19.87 -37.37
N SER A 206 32.12 20.35 -36.17
CA SER A 206 30.88 21.05 -35.80
C SER A 206 30.80 22.45 -36.42
N GLY A 207 29.72 22.78 -37.15
CA GLY A 207 29.56 24.15 -37.66
C GLY A 207 28.38 24.47 -38.56
N GLN A 208 27.16 23.95 -38.35
CA GLN A 208 25.99 24.44 -39.13
C GLN A 208 24.57 24.28 -38.52
N VAL A 209 24.43 24.02 -37.21
CA VAL A 209 23.10 23.88 -36.56
C VAL A 209 22.66 25.16 -35.82
N GLN A 210 23.54 26.17 -35.72
CA GLN A 210 23.36 27.30 -34.80
C GLN A 210 22.65 28.54 -35.40
N GLN A 211 22.35 28.55 -36.70
CA GLN A 211 21.71 29.71 -37.38
C GLN A 211 20.20 29.57 -37.66
N GLN A 212 19.59 28.39 -37.50
CA GLN A 212 18.14 28.24 -37.71
C GLN A 212 17.26 28.60 -36.49
N PHE A 213 17.85 28.91 -35.33
CA PHE A 213 17.10 29.23 -34.11
C PHE A 213 16.91 30.73 -33.81
N GLN A 214 17.36 31.63 -34.71
CA GLN A 214 17.43 33.08 -34.42
C GLN A 214 16.52 33.96 -35.30
N GLN A 215 15.42 33.43 -35.88
CA GLN A 215 14.47 34.20 -36.69
C GLN A 215 12.97 34.08 -36.30
N LEU A 216 12.63 33.49 -35.13
CA LEU A 216 11.24 33.41 -34.64
C LEU A 216 10.92 34.33 -33.46
N ALA A 217 11.75 35.36 -33.23
CA ALA A 217 11.64 36.26 -32.07
C ALA A 217 11.22 37.70 -32.44
N THR A 218 10.20 37.90 -33.29
CA THR A 218 9.56 39.23 -33.47
C THR A 218 8.16 39.17 -34.10
N ARG A 219 7.10 38.96 -33.29
CA ARG A 219 5.77 39.63 -33.38
C ARG A 219 4.87 39.20 -32.22
N GLY A 220 4.13 40.15 -31.66
CA GLY A 220 3.34 39.92 -30.43
C GLY A 220 1.82 39.96 -30.64
N GLN A 221 1.14 39.31 -29.69
CA GLN A 221 -0.24 39.54 -29.20
C GLN A 221 -1.42 39.44 -30.20
N SER A 222 -2.21 38.36 -30.06
CA SER A 222 -3.66 38.47 -29.80
C SER A 222 -4.25 37.12 -29.34
N SER A 223 -5.40 37.22 -28.66
CA SER A 223 -6.19 36.19 -27.96
C SER A 223 -6.49 34.86 -28.67
N THR A 224 -6.34 33.74 -27.97
CA THR A 224 -7.47 32.88 -27.47
C THR A 224 -6.95 31.67 -26.68
N SER A 225 -7.59 31.38 -25.54
CA SER A 225 -7.15 30.33 -24.60
C SER A 225 -7.72 28.95 -24.96
N GLN A 226 -7.15 28.28 -25.97
CA GLN A 226 -7.26 26.83 -26.10
C GLN A 226 -6.08 26.15 -25.41
N ALA A 227 -6.34 25.09 -24.66
CA ALA A 227 -5.30 24.29 -24.04
C ALA A 227 -4.57 23.47 -25.12
N ILE A 228 -3.46 24.02 -25.62
CA ILE A 228 -2.58 23.31 -26.56
C ILE A 228 -1.98 22.11 -25.82
N GLN A 229 -2.49 20.92 -26.12
CA GLN A 229 -1.72 19.70 -25.90
C GLN A 229 -0.46 19.80 -26.75
N ILE A 230 0.68 20.03 -26.11
CA ILE A 230 1.98 19.90 -26.75
C ILE A 230 2.12 18.41 -27.10
N ALA A 231 1.92 18.08 -28.39
CA ALA A 231 2.22 16.75 -28.89
C ALA A 231 3.68 16.43 -28.55
N PRO A 232 3.99 15.25 -28.00
CA PRO A 232 5.33 14.95 -27.55
C PRO A 232 6.29 15.02 -28.75
N PRO A 233 7.42 15.76 -28.65
CA PRO A 233 8.48 15.63 -29.65
C PRO A 233 8.90 14.16 -29.68
N SER A 234 9.00 13.59 -30.90
CA SER A 234 9.16 12.15 -31.15
C SER A 234 10.06 11.45 -30.12
N SER A 235 9.45 10.72 -29.19
CA SER A 235 10.12 10.05 -28.07
C SER A 235 11.03 8.90 -28.49
N LYS A 236 11.04 8.56 -29.78
CA LYS A 236 11.74 7.39 -30.36
C LYS A 236 13.28 7.49 -30.37
N SER A 237 13.88 8.61 -29.94
CA SER A 237 15.33 8.83 -30.00
C SER A 237 16.08 8.43 -28.72
N VAL A 238 15.43 8.43 -27.56
CA VAL A 238 16.04 8.01 -26.28
C VAL A 238 15.58 6.59 -25.99
N ARG A 239 16.53 5.68 -25.78
CA ARG A 239 16.29 4.30 -25.35
C ARG A 239 16.93 4.09 -23.98
N PHE A 240 16.28 3.30 -23.12
CA PHE A 240 16.87 2.85 -21.86
C PHE A 240 18.08 1.93 -22.15
N PRO A 241 19.07 1.86 -21.24
CA PRO A 241 20.24 1.03 -21.43
C PRO A 241 19.85 -0.45 -21.51
N LEU A 242 20.40 -1.14 -22.52
CA LEU A 242 20.32 -2.58 -22.60
C LEU A 242 21.02 -3.21 -21.39
N ARG A 243 20.49 -4.36 -20.94
CA ARG A 243 21.09 -5.15 -19.87
C ARG A 243 22.57 -5.47 -20.21
N PRO A 244 23.55 -5.07 -19.38
CA PRO A 244 24.98 -5.26 -19.66
C PRO A 244 25.43 -6.72 -19.57
N GLY A 245 24.56 -7.61 -19.07
CA GLY A 245 24.79 -9.02 -18.80
C GLY A 245 23.90 -9.47 -17.64
N LYS A 246 23.89 -10.76 -17.33
CA LYS A 246 23.34 -11.25 -16.06
C LYS A 246 24.44 -11.18 -15.00
N GLY A 247 24.07 -10.90 -13.76
CA GLY A 247 25.00 -11.01 -12.64
C GLY A 247 25.37 -12.48 -12.38
N THR A 248 26.56 -12.67 -11.83
CA THR A 248 27.21 -13.96 -11.58
C THR A 248 27.62 -14.14 -10.12
N TYR A 249 27.71 -13.06 -9.36
CA TYR A 249 28.17 -13.05 -7.97
C TYR A 249 27.06 -13.47 -6.98
N GLY A 250 27.45 -14.11 -5.89
CA GLY A 250 26.54 -14.67 -4.87
C GLY A 250 26.16 -16.14 -5.11
N ASP A 251 25.61 -16.77 -4.08
CA ASP A 251 25.29 -18.20 -4.08
C ASP A 251 24.03 -18.47 -4.92
N ARG A 252 24.13 -19.33 -5.94
CA ARG A 252 23.00 -19.65 -6.83
C ARG A 252 21.91 -20.44 -6.10
N CYS A 253 20.66 -20.07 -6.32
CA CYS A 253 19.49 -20.79 -5.80
C CYS A 253 18.31 -20.71 -6.80
N ILE A 254 17.25 -21.46 -6.52
CA ILE A 254 15.97 -21.37 -7.23
C ILE A 254 14.93 -20.75 -6.29
N VAL A 255 14.15 -19.82 -6.82
CA VAL A 255 12.98 -19.23 -6.16
C VAL A 255 11.74 -19.39 -7.04
N LYS A 256 10.56 -19.42 -6.43
CA LYS A 256 9.28 -19.38 -7.14
C LYS A 256 8.76 -17.95 -7.12
N ALA A 257 8.32 -17.43 -8.26
CA ALA A 257 7.65 -16.14 -8.36
C ALA A 257 6.13 -16.33 -8.44
N ASN A 258 5.34 -15.35 -7.98
CA ASN A 258 3.88 -15.29 -8.21
C ASN A 258 3.51 -14.94 -9.68
N HIS A 259 4.22 -15.54 -10.62
CA HIS A 259 4.02 -15.40 -12.06
C HIS A 259 3.69 -16.78 -12.60
N PHE A 260 2.85 -16.83 -13.64
CA PHE A 260 2.38 -18.05 -14.28
C PHE A 260 2.77 -17.95 -15.75
N PHE A 261 3.36 -18.99 -16.32
CA PHE A 261 3.76 -18.90 -17.72
C PHE A 261 2.53 -18.99 -18.64
N ALA A 262 2.54 -18.21 -19.71
CA ALA A 262 1.49 -18.18 -20.71
C ALA A 262 2.01 -18.61 -22.07
N GLU A 263 1.26 -19.49 -22.73
CA GLU A 263 1.44 -19.77 -24.15
C GLU A 263 0.58 -18.77 -24.94
N LEU A 264 1.21 -18.06 -25.89
CA LEU A 264 0.49 -17.16 -26.79
C LEU A 264 -0.16 -17.94 -27.94
N PRO A 265 -1.27 -17.43 -28.49
CA PRO A 265 -1.93 -18.06 -29.62
C PRO A 265 -1.19 -17.87 -30.94
N ASP A 266 -1.31 -18.88 -31.80
CA ASP A 266 -0.96 -18.80 -33.23
C ASP A 266 -2.17 -18.29 -34.06
N LYS A 267 -2.87 -17.26 -33.56
CA LYS A 267 -4.11 -16.71 -34.15
C LYS A 267 -4.02 -15.19 -34.34
N ASP A 268 -4.43 -14.69 -35.50
CA ASP A 268 -4.51 -13.25 -35.77
C ASP A 268 -5.52 -12.53 -34.86
N LEU A 269 -5.04 -11.70 -33.94
CA LEU A 269 -5.90 -10.89 -33.06
C LEU A 269 -6.35 -9.62 -33.78
N HIS A 270 -7.67 -9.36 -33.77
CA HIS A 270 -8.28 -8.22 -34.45
C HIS A 270 -8.91 -7.26 -33.44
N GLN A 271 -8.72 -5.95 -33.65
CA GLN A 271 -9.26 -4.87 -32.83
C GLN A 271 -10.36 -4.11 -33.59
N TYR A 272 -11.43 -3.79 -32.88
CA TYR A 272 -12.59 -3.05 -33.35
C TYR A 272 -12.91 -1.88 -32.40
N ASP A 273 -13.25 -0.73 -32.97
CA ASP A 273 -13.83 0.39 -32.26
C ASP A 273 -15.33 0.15 -32.03
N VAL A 274 -15.79 0.42 -30.81
CA VAL A 274 -17.18 0.33 -30.37
C VAL A 274 -17.71 1.73 -30.04
N SER A 275 -18.92 2.03 -30.51
CA SER A 275 -19.67 3.23 -30.13
C SER A 275 -21.09 2.87 -29.76
N ILE A 276 -21.49 3.18 -28.52
CA ILE A 276 -22.84 2.92 -27.97
C ILE A 276 -23.61 4.25 -27.93
N THR A 277 -24.81 4.27 -28.50
CA THR A 277 -25.72 5.42 -28.49
C THR A 277 -27.06 5.02 -27.82
N PRO A 278 -27.59 5.77 -26.83
CA PRO A 278 -27.01 6.96 -26.21
C PRO A 278 -25.69 6.67 -25.47
N GLU A 279 -24.84 7.68 -25.29
CA GLU A 279 -23.55 7.51 -24.60
C GLU A 279 -23.77 7.19 -23.12
N VAL A 280 -23.19 6.08 -22.64
CA VAL A 280 -23.28 5.67 -21.23
C VAL A 280 -21.91 5.77 -20.57
N THR A 281 -21.85 6.50 -19.45
CA THR A 281 -20.64 6.68 -18.65
C THR A 281 -20.30 5.47 -17.78
N SER A 282 -21.28 4.58 -17.55
CA SER A 282 -21.10 3.34 -16.78
C SER A 282 -20.52 2.21 -17.62
N ARG A 283 -19.34 1.74 -17.24
CA ARG A 283 -18.70 0.53 -17.80
C ARG A 283 -19.54 -0.73 -17.61
N GLY A 284 -20.33 -0.83 -16.52
CA GLY A 284 -21.20 -1.97 -16.26
C GLY A 284 -22.31 -2.07 -17.31
N VAL A 285 -23.05 -0.97 -17.50
CA VAL A 285 -24.10 -0.89 -18.54
C VAL A 285 -23.52 -1.13 -19.94
N ASN A 286 -22.35 -0.56 -20.28
CA ASN A 286 -21.70 -0.84 -21.55
C ASN A 286 -21.38 -2.34 -21.74
N ARG A 287 -20.95 -3.03 -20.67
CA ARG A 287 -20.69 -4.48 -20.69
C ARG A 287 -21.98 -5.30 -20.78
N ALA A 288 -23.06 -4.89 -20.10
CA ALA A 288 -24.38 -5.52 -20.24
C ALA A 288 -24.93 -5.37 -21.67
N VAL A 289 -24.81 -4.18 -22.28
CA VAL A 289 -25.17 -3.96 -23.71
C VAL A 289 -24.36 -4.87 -24.63
N MET A 290 -23.05 -5.04 -24.38
CA MET A 290 -22.21 -5.91 -25.19
C MET A 290 -22.52 -7.40 -24.97
N PHE A 291 -22.83 -7.81 -23.74
CA PHE A 291 -23.24 -9.18 -23.42
C PHE A 291 -24.52 -9.54 -24.17
N GLU A 292 -25.55 -8.69 -24.12
CA GLU A 292 -26.81 -8.90 -24.83
C GLU A 292 -26.61 -8.90 -26.36
N LEU A 293 -25.74 -8.01 -26.89
CA LEU A 293 -25.34 -8.03 -28.30
C LEU A 293 -24.75 -9.39 -28.69
N VAL A 294 -23.82 -9.93 -27.90
CA VAL A 294 -23.22 -11.23 -28.17
C VAL A 294 -24.28 -12.34 -28.09
N THR A 295 -25.15 -12.34 -27.07
CA THR A 295 -26.25 -13.31 -26.92
C THR A 295 -27.16 -13.34 -28.16
N LEU A 296 -27.59 -12.18 -28.66
CA LEU A 296 -28.49 -12.06 -29.81
C LEU A 296 -27.81 -12.34 -31.16
N TYR A 297 -26.55 -11.93 -31.32
CA TYR A 297 -25.91 -11.80 -32.65
C TYR A 297 -24.68 -12.69 -32.87
N ARG A 298 -24.22 -13.48 -31.89
CA ARG A 298 -23.01 -14.34 -31.98
C ARG A 298 -22.99 -15.20 -33.24
N TYR A 299 -23.98 -16.07 -33.41
CA TYR A 299 -24.01 -17.03 -34.52
C TYR A 299 -24.43 -16.42 -35.85
N SER A 300 -25.25 -15.36 -35.83
CA SER A 300 -25.85 -14.78 -37.03
C SER A 300 -24.99 -13.67 -37.68
N HIS A 301 -24.27 -12.89 -36.88
CA HIS A 301 -23.55 -11.69 -37.35
C HIS A 301 -22.09 -11.64 -36.93
N LEU A 302 -21.72 -12.21 -35.77
CA LEU A 302 -20.33 -12.21 -35.29
C LEU A 302 -19.52 -13.43 -35.78
N GLY A 303 -20.11 -14.31 -36.61
CA GLY A 303 -19.44 -15.49 -37.15
C GLY A 303 -19.10 -16.54 -36.09
N GLY A 304 -19.91 -16.65 -35.03
CA GLY A 304 -19.69 -17.57 -33.90
C GLY A 304 -18.67 -17.09 -32.86
N ARG A 305 -17.93 -16.00 -33.15
CA ARG A 305 -16.86 -15.45 -32.31
C ARG A 305 -17.36 -14.99 -30.94
N LEU A 306 -16.49 -15.12 -29.95
CA LEU A 306 -16.70 -14.60 -28.59
C LEU A 306 -15.77 -13.38 -28.37
N PRO A 307 -16.26 -12.15 -28.52
CA PRO A 307 -15.41 -10.96 -28.44
C PRO A 307 -15.18 -10.49 -27.00
N ALA A 308 -13.97 -10.05 -26.67
CA ALA A 308 -13.62 -9.46 -25.37
C ALA A 308 -13.69 -7.92 -25.43
N TYR A 309 -14.17 -7.24 -24.39
CA TYR A 309 -14.59 -5.82 -24.46
C TYR A 309 -14.11 -4.98 -23.27
N ASP A 310 -13.43 -3.86 -23.52
CA ASP A 310 -12.87 -2.99 -22.47
C ASP A 310 -13.92 -2.22 -21.61
N GLY A 311 -15.22 -2.36 -21.93
CA GLY A 311 -16.31 -1.64 -21.30
C GLY A 311 -16.44 -0.18 -21.72
N ARG A 312 -15.72 0.26 -22.77
CA ARG A 312 -15.72 1.64 -23.28
C ARG A 312 -15.84 1.71 -24.80
N LYS A 313 -14.77 1.36 -25.52
CA LYS A 313 -14.58 1.64 -26.96
C LYS A 313 -13.79 0.58 -27.70
N SER A 314 -13.19 -0.40 -27.03
CA SER A 314 -12.26 -1.35 -27.66
C SER A 314 -12.75 -2.79 -27.49
N LEU A 315 -12.98 -3.45 -28.63
CA LEU A 315 -13.44 -4.83 -28.73
C LEU A 315 -12.42 -5.66 -29.50
N TYR A 316 -12.19 -6.89 -29.07
CA TYR A 316 -11.16 -7.77 -29.63
C TYR A 316 -11.74 -9.13 -30.00
N THR A 317 -11.20 -9.75 -31.05
CA THR A 317 -11.56 -11.12 -31.48
C THR A 317 -10.35 -11.92 -31.94
N ALA A 318 -10.43 -13.25 -31.76
CA ALA A 318 -9.50 -14.21 -32.33
C ALA A 318 -9.88 -14.52 -33.79
N GLY A 319 -9.30 -13.79 -34.73
CA GLY A 319 -9.69 -13.77 -36.14
C GLY A 319 -10.74 -12.70 -36.47
N PRO A 320 -10.98 -12.42 -37.77
CA PRO A 320 -11.85 -11.33 -38.20
C PRO A 320 -13.34 -11.64 -38.02
N LEU A 321 -14.09 -10.61 -37.63
CA LEU A 321 -15.56 -10.55 -37.80
C LEU A 321 -15.92 -10.50 -39.30
N PRO A 322 -17.10 -11.02 -39.72
CA PRO A 322 -17.50 -11.08 -41.13
C PRO A 322 -17.99 -9.73 -41.69
N PHE A 323 -17.52 -8.61 -41.13
CA PHE A 323 -17.82 -7.25 -41.58
C PHE A 323 -16.70 -6.28 -41.17
N ALA A 324 -16.50 -5.23 -41.98
CA ALA A 324 -15.59 -4.13 -41.66
C ALA A 324 -16.24 -3.06 -40.75
N SER A 325 -17.56 -2.88 -40.86
CA SER A 325 -18.35 -2.06 -39.93
C SER A 325 -19.80 -2.54 -39.92
N ARG A 326 -20.44 -2.57 -38.76
CA ARG A 326 -21.87 -2.91 -38.64
C ARG A 326 -22.51 -2.22 -37.44
N THR A 327 -23.79 -1.94 -37.58
CA THR A 327 -24.65 -1.38 -36.54
C THR A 327 -25.60 -2.45 -36.04
N PHE A 328 -25.78 -2.50 -34.73
CA PHE A 328 -26.67 -3.42 -34.00
C PHE A 328 -27.63 -2.61 -33.16
N GLU A 329 -28.81 -3.19 -32.92
CA GLU A 329 -29.80 -2.65 -32.00
C GLU A 329 -29.96 -3.65 -30.85
N VAL A 330 -29.82 -3.16 -29.62
CA VAL A 330 -29.78 -3.98 -28.41
C VAL A 330 -30.74 -3.34 -27.42
N THR A 331 -31.73 -4.10 -26.97
CA THR A 331 -32.69 -3.62 -25.96
C THR A 331 -32.29 -4.18 -24.61
N LEU A 332 -31.94 -3.31 -23.66
CA LEU A 332 -31.85 -3.69 -22.25
C LEU A 332 -33.15 -3.33 -21.53
N GLN A 333 -33.55 -4.17 -20.59
CA GLN A 333 -34.61 -3.85 -19.63
C GLN A 333 -33.98 -3.01 -18.51
N ASP A 334 -34.44 -1.76 -18.31
CA ASP A 334 -33.92 -0.91 -17.22
C ASP A 334 -34.37 -1.47 -15.85
N GLU A 335 -33.45 -2.12 -15.14
CA GLU A 335 -33.44 -2.07 -13.69
C GLU A 335 -32.60 -0.85 -13.24
N GLU A 336 -33.28 0.30 -13.08
CA GLU A 336 -32.89 1.55 -12.38
C GLU A 336 -32.61 2.86 -13.17
N ASP A 337 -32.53 3.96 -12.40
CA ASP A 337 -32.12 5.33 -12.73
C ASP A 337 -33.01 6.20 -13.66
N SER A 338 -34.15 6.63 -13.10
CA SER A 338 -34.91 7.83 -13.55
C SER A 338 -34.84 8.98 -12.53
N LEU A 339 -33.92 9.93 -12.72
CA LEU A 339 -33.83 11.20 -11.99
C LEU A 339 -34.94 12.19 -12.43
N GLY A 340 -36.20 11.83 -12.19
CA GLY A 340 -37.37 12.68 -12.46
C GLY A 340 -38.60 12.17 -11.70
N GLY A 341 -39.35 13.08 -11.09
CA GLY A 341 -40.64 12.75 -10.49
C GLY A 341 -41.74 12.75 -11.55
N GLY A 342 -42.48 11.65 -11.63
CA GLY A 342 -43.64 11.49 -12.50
C GLY A 342 -44.31 10.15 -12.19
N GLN A 343 -45.64 10.14 -12.03
CA GLN A 343 -46.39 8.93 -11.70
C GLN A 343 -46.58 8.05 -12.95
N GLY A 344 -46.55 6.73 -12.76
CA GLY A 344 -46.73 5.73 -13.81
C GLY A 344 -45.43 5.26 -14.45
N THR A 345 -45.05 4.02 -14.21
CA THR A 345 -43.94 3.35 -14.92
C THR A 345 -44.32 1.92 -15.27
N GLN A 346 -44.70 1.72 -16.52
CA GLN A 346 -44.44 0.44 -17.20
C GLN A 346 -42.91 0.22 -17.23
N ARG A 347 -42.47 -1.04 -17.32
CA ARG A 347 -41.07 -1.38 -17.61
C ARG A 347 -40.64 -0.61 -18.86
N ARG A 348 -39.60 0.22 -18.76
CA ARG A 348 -39.04 0.93 -19.91
C ARG A 348 -37.89 0.11 -20.48
N GLU A 349 -38.11 -0.38 -21.68
CA GLU A 349 -37.05 -0.91 -22.53
C GLU A 349 -36.18 0.25 -23.03
N ARG A 350 -34.86 0.12 -22.88
CA ARG A 350 -33.88 1.06 -23.45
C ARG A 350 -33.24 0.43 -24.68
N LEU A 351 -33.53 1.03 -25.84
CA LEU A 351 -32.86 0.72 -27.09
C LEU A 351 -31.48 1.38 -27.14
N PHE A 352 -30.45 0.58 -27.30
CA PHE A 352 -29.07 1.00 -27.55
C PHE A 352 -28.68 0.64 -28.97
N ARG A 353 -28.14 1.63 -29.69
CA ARG A 353 -27.53 1.42 -31.01
C ARG A 353 -26.03 1.28 -30.85
N VAL A 354 -25.50 0.10 -31.17
CA VAL A 354 -24.08 -0.23 -31.04
C VAL A 354 -23.45 -0.32 -32.42
N VAL A 355 -22.43 0.50 -32.69
CA VAL A 355 -21.64 0.43 -33.91
C VAL A 355 -20.30 -0.24 -33.59
N ILE A 356 -19.97 -1.30 -34.33
CA ILE A 356 -18.69 -2.00 -34.26
C ILE A 356 -17.98 -1.77 -35.60
N LYS A 357 -16.74 -1.26 -35.57
CA LYS A 357 -15.94 -0.93 -36.77
C LYS A 357 -14.52 -1.47 -36.63
N PHE A 358 -13.98 -2.11 -37.66
CA PHE A 358 -12.60 -2.58 -37.69
C PHE A 358 -11.61 -1.41 -37.56
N ALA A 359 -10.63 -1.58 -36.66
CA ALA A 359 -9.60 -0.59 -36.38
C ALA A 359 -8.21 -1.08 -36.79
N ALA A 360 -7.76 -2.24 -36.28
CA ALA A 360 -6.40 -2.74 -36.48
C ALA A 360 -6.30 -4.27 -36.31
N ARG A 361 -5.15 -4.84 -36.70
CA ARG A 361 -4.69 -6.17 -36.27
C ARG A 361 -3.58 -5.98 -35.23
N ALA A 362 -3.60 -6.77 -34.16
CA ALA A 362 -2.52 -6.76 -33.18
C ALA A 362 -1.40 -7.71 -33.63
N ASP A 363 -0.17 -7.21 -33.63
CA ASP A 363 1.00 -7.95 -34.13
C ASP A 363 1.61 -8.83 -33.04
N LEU A 364 1.20 -10.11 -33.02
CA LEU A 364 1.78 -11.12 -32.13
C LEU A 364 3.21 -11.52 -32.51
N HIS A 365 3.62 -11.33 -33.78
CA HIS A 365 5.00 -11.57 -34.19
C HIS A 365 5.94 -10.51 -33.61
N HIS A 366 5.52 -9.24 -33.59
CA HIS A 366 6.21 -8.18 -32.87
C HIS A 366 6.29 -8.50 -31.36
N LEU A 367 5.23 -9.06 -30.75
CA LEU A 367 5.27 -9.44 -29.34
C LEU A 367 6.30 -10.56 -29.10
N ALA A 368 6.31 -11.59 -29.94
CA ALA A 368 7.31 -12.65 -29.93
C ALA A 368 8.74 -12.10 -30.09
N MET A 369 8.96 -11.18 -31.04
CA MET A 369 10.26 -10.56 -31.32
C MET A 369 10.74 -9.66 -30.17
N PHE A 370 9.83 -8.93 -29.53
CA PHE A 370 10.10 -8.14 -28.32
C PHE A 370 10.49 -9.05 -27.14
N LEU A 371 9.72 -10.10 -26.88
CA LEU A 371 10.01 -11.08 -25.82
C LEU A 371 11.32 -11.85 -26.06
N ALA A 372 11.65 -12.14 -27.32
CA ALA A 372 12.94 -12.71 -27.71
C ALA A 372 14.11 -11.70 -27.64
N GLY A 373 13.85 -10.46 -27.22
CA GLY A 373 14.84 -9.38 -27.12
C GLY A 373 15.38 -8.87 -28.46
N ARG A 374 14.70 -9.20 -29.57
CA ARG A 374 15.08 -8.83 -30.95
C ARG A 374 14.47 -7.49 -31.38
N GLN A 375 13.39 -7.06 -30.73
CA GLN A 375 12.88 -5.69 -30.80
C GLN A 375 12.88 -5.05 -29.41
N ALA A 376 13.07 -3.73 -29.38
CA ALA A 376 13.14 -2.95 -28.14
C ALA A 376 11.77 -2.43 -27.69
N ASP A 377 10.88 -2.13 -28.64
CA ASP A 377 9.57 -1.54 -28.37
C ASP A 377 8.55 -2.65 -28.11
N ALA A 378 7.76 -2.53 -27.04
CA ALA A 378 6.71 -3.50 -26.70
C ALA A 378 5.39 -3.16 -27.44
N PRO A 379 4.76 -4.09 -28.17
CA PRO A 379 3.47 -3.85 -28.83
C PRO A 379 2.34 -3.74 -27.79
N GLN A 380 1.96 -2.51 -27.47
CA GLN A 380 0.98 -2.19 -26.43
C GLN A 380 -0.40 -2.78 -26.75
N GLU A 381 -0.75 -2.82 -28.03
CA GLU A 381 -2.02 -3.36 -28.53
C GLU A 381 -2.16 -4.84 -28.17
N ALA A 382 -1.11 -5.63 -28.42
CA ALA A 382 -1.09 -7.07 -28.11
C ALA A 382 -1.14 -7.33 -26.59
N LEU A 383 -0.38 -6.57 -25.80
CA LEU A 383 -0.42 -6.63 -24.33
C LEU A 383 -1.80 -6.23 -23.79
N GLN A 384 -2.45 -5.24 -24.40
CA GLN A 384 -3.79 -4.80 -24.04
C GLN A 384 -4.86 -5.87 -24.35
N VAL A 385 -4.73 -6.63 -25.45
CA VAL A 385 -5.66 -7.75 -25.72
C VAL A 385 -5.56 -8.79 -24.62
N LEU A 386 -4.33 -9.18 -24.22
CA LEU A 386 -4.11 -10.15 -23.16
C LEU A 386 -4.71 -9.68 -21.82
N ASP A 387 -4.44 -8.44 -21.40
CA ASP A 387 -5.01 -7.87 -20.17
C ASP A 387 -6.56 -7.86 -20.19
N ILE A 388 -7.20 -7.57 -21.33
CA ILE A 388 -8.66 -7.53 -21.42
C ILE A 388 -9.27 -8.93 -21.40
N VAL A 389 -8.75 -9.87 -22.19
CA VAL A 389 -9.27 -11.26 -22.25
C VAL A 389 -9.21 -11.91 -20.87
N LEU A 390 -8.07 -11.81 -20.19
CA LEU A 390 -7.86 -12.41 -18.86
C LEU A 390 -8.67 -11.73 -17.74
N ARG A 391 -9.20 -10.54 -18.00
CA ARG A 391 -10.10 -9.83 -17.09
C ARG A 391 -11.56 -10.21 -17.28
N GLU A 392 -11.98 -10.83 -18.39
CA GLU A 392 -13.40 -11.14 -18.60
C GLU A 392 -13.94 -12.08 -17.51
N LEU A 393 -13.33 -13.26 -17.34
CA LEU A 393 -13.74 -14.22 -16.32
C LEU A 393 -13.71 -13.64 -14.88
N PRO A 394 -12.64 -12.99 -14.39
CA PRO A 394 -12.66 -12.38 -13.06
C PRO A 394 -13.67 -11.23 -12.91
N THR A 395 -13.99 -10.48 -13.97
CA THR A 395 -14.96 -9.37 -13.89
C THR A 395 -16.39 -9.87 -13.72
N THR A 396 -16.73 -11.08 -14.16
CA THR A 396 -18.06 -11.68 -13.92
C THR A 396 -18.16 -12.33 -12.53
N ARG A 397 -17.07 -12.91 -12.01
CA ARG A 397 -17.05 -13.61 -10.70
C ARG A 397 -16.81 -12.69 -9.49
N TYR A 398 -16.16 -11.54 -9.67
CA TYR A 398 -15.64 -10.73 -8.56
C TYR A 398 -15.94 -9.23 -8.70
N SER A 399 -15.83 -8.49 -7.60
CA SER A 399 -15.91 -7.03 -7.57
C SER A 399 -14.58 -6.39 -8.04
N PRO A 400 -14.53 -5.69 -9.19
CA PRO A 400 -13.29 -5.10 -9.69
C PRO A 400 -12.97 -3.76 -9.01
N VAL A 401 -11.73 -3.60 -8.54
CA VAL A 401 -11.20 -2.33 -8.01
C VAL A 401 -9.81 -2.08 -8.59
N GLY A 402 -9.73 -1.14 -9.54
CA GLY A 402 -8.47 -0.81 -10.21
C GLY A 402 -7.99 -1.96 -11.09
N ARG A 403 -6.86 -2.58 -10.73
CA ARG A 403 -6.34 -3.79 -11.39
C ARG A 403 -6.73 -5.10 -10.68
N SER A 404 -7.33 -5.02 -9.48
CA SER A 404 -7.65 -6.15 -8.60
C SER A 404 -9.11 -6.58 -8.66
N PHE A 405 -9.35 -7.79 -8.17
CA PHE A 405 -10.65 -8.44 -8.03
C PHE A 405 -10.86 -8.88 -6.59
N TYR A 406 -12.06 -8.68 -6.04
CA TYR A 406 -12.40 -8.99 -4.65
C TYR A 406 -13.67 -9.83 -4.57
N SER A 407 -13.71 -10.78 -3.62
CA SER A 407 -14.88 -11.63 -3.38
C SER A 407 -16.14 -10.79 -3.14
N PRO A 408 -17.29 -11.11 -3.77
CA PRO A 408 -18.55 -10.42 -3.49
C PRO A 408 -19.10 -10.75 -2.09
N ASN A 409 -18.65 -11.84 -1.46
CA ASN A 409 -19.13 -12.34 -0.16
C ASN A 409 -18.55 -11.57 1.04
N LEU A 410 -18.71 -10.24 1.02
CA LEU A 410 -18.15 -9.32 2.01
C LEU A 410 -18.82 -9.47 3.38
N GLY A 411 -18.06 -9.94 4.39
CA GLY A 411 -18.45 -9.94 5.80
C GLY A 411 -18.76 -11.32 6.41
N ARG A 412 -18.97 -12.38 5.60
CA ARG A 412 -19.05 -13.75 6.13
C ARG A 412 -17.64 -14.31 6.32
N ARG A 413 -17.29 -14.71 7.55
CA ARG A 413 -16.10 -15.56 7.80
C ARG A 413 -16.32 -16.95 7.20
N GLN A 414 -15.98 -17.13 5.93
CA GLN A 414 -15.73 -18.45 5.39
C GLN A 414 -14.30 -18.89 5.76
N GLN A 415 -14.09 -20.20 5.91
CA GLN A 415 -12.75 -20.82 6.00
C GLN A 415 -12.16 -21.13 4.61
N LEU A 416 -12.78 -20.62 3.55
CA LEU A 416 -12.25 -20.66 2.19
C LEU A 416 -11.12 -19.64 2.07
N GLY A 417 -9.97 -20.07 1.55
CA GLY A 417 -8.75 -19.29 1.43
C GLY A 417 -8.82 -18.27 0.29
N GLU A 418 -9.74 -17.31 0.39
CA GLU A 418 -9.83 -16.16 -0.48
C GLU A 418 -9.10 -14.96 0.15
N ASP A 419 -7.77 -14.87 0.00
CA ASP A 419 -7.18 -13.55 -0.14
C ASP A 419 -5.83 -13.54 -0.87
N MET A 420 -5.63 -12.49 -1.68
CA MET A 420 -4.30 -12.01 -2.07
C MET A 420 -4.09 -10.52 -1.82
N SER A 421 -5.18 -9.76 -1.58
CA SER A 421 -5.17 -8.48 -0.90
C SER A 421 -6.48 -8.09 -0.23
N SER A 422 -6.39 -7.63 1.01
CA SER A 422 -7.52 -7.03 1.71
C SER A 422 -7.61 -5.52 1.45
N THR A 423 -8.78 -5.03 1.02
CA THR A 423 -9.23 -3.62 1.12
C THR A 423 -10.43 -3.56 2.06
N ALA A 424 -10.67 -2.40 2.68
CA ALA A 424 -11.91 -2.20 3.43
C ALA A 424 -13.11 -1.95 2.51
N PHE A 425 -14.24 -2.57 2.84
CA PHE A 425 -15.57 -2.32 2.27
C PHE A 425 -16.53 -1.84 3.36
N ILE A 426 -17.61 -1.16 2.96
CA ILE A 426 -18.71 -0.78 3.85
C ILE A 426 -19.65 -1.98 3.98
N GLU A 427 -19.94 -2.37 5.21
CA GLU A 427 -20.87 -3.48 5.50
C GLU A 427 -22.30 -3.11 5.07
N PRO A 428 -23.04 -4.01 4.37
CA PRO A 428 -24.36 -3.72 3.81
C PRO A 428 -25.48 -3.82 4.86
N LEU A 429 -25.38 -3.02 5.91
CA LEU A 429 -26.34 -2.99 7.02
C LEU A 429 -27.55 -2.08 6.74
N PRO A 430 -28.69 -2.29 7.41
CA PRO A 430 -29.68 -1.24 7.63
C PRO A 430 -29.00 0.02 8.19
N VAL A 431 -29.41 1.20 7.73
CA VAL A 431 -28.73 2.45 8.11
C VAL A 431 -28.83 2.73 9.61
N ILE A 432 -29.94 2.33 10.24
CA ILE A 432 -30.11 2.39 11.70
C ILE A 432 -29.05 1.58 12.45
N ASP A 433 -28.75 0.36 12.00
CA ASP A 433 -27.76 -0.53 12.64
C ASP A 433 -26.34 0.00 12.42
N PHE A 434 -26.03 0.47 11.21
CA PHE A 434 -24.76 1.14 10.92
C PHE A 434 -24.52 2.36 11.82
N VAL A 435 -25.57 3.15 12.07
CA VAL A 435 -25.50 4.32 12.97
C VAL A 435 -25.32 3.90 14.43
N ALA A 436 -26.04 2.86 14.89
CA ALA A 436 -25.86 2.31 16.23
C ALA A 436 -24.43 1.78 16.47
N GLN A 437 -23.86 1.05 15.50
CA GLN A 437 -22.46 0.62 15.53
C GLN A 437 -21.48 1.81 15.52
N LEU A 438 -21.70 2.81 14.65
CA LEU A 438 -20.84 3.99 14.55
C LEU A 438 -20.81 4.81 15.85
N LEU A 439 -21.92 4.87 16.58
CA LEU A 439 -22.00 5.55 17.89
C LEU A 439 -21.66 4.63 19.07
N ASN A 440 -21.59 3.31 18.86
CA ASN A 440 -21.41 2.29 19.88
C ASN A 440 -22.44 2.43 21.03
N ARG A 441 -23.70 2.70 20.68
CA ARG A 441 -24.83 2.80 21.60
C ARG A 441 -26.15 2.55 20.88
N ASP A 442 -27.18 2.22 21.66
CA ASP A 442 -28.56 2.22 21.18
C ASP A 442 -29.01 3.66 20.86
N ILE A 443 -29.61 3.85 19.68
CA ILE A 443 -30.08 5.14 19.16
C ILE A 443 -31.59 5.35 19.35
N SER A 444 -32.32 4.34 19.80
CA SER A 444 -33.73 4.45 20.18
C SER A 444 -33.92 5.17 21.52
N VAL A 445 -32.95 5.03 22.43
CA VAL A 445 -33.07 5.44 23.85
C VAL A 445 -32.80 6.95 24.07
N ARG A 446 -32.00 7.60 23.23
CA ARG A 446 -31.63 9.02 23.41
C ARG A 446 -31.54 9.77 22.07
N PRO A 447 -32.04 11.01 21.99
CA PRO A 447 -31.84 11.88 20.83
C PRO A 447 -30.36 12.03 20.45
N LEU A 448 -30.11 12.24 19.16
CA LEU A 448 -28.76 12.51 18.65
C LEU A 448 -28.31 13.92 19.04
N SER A 449 -27.11 14.05 19.58
CA SER A 449 -26.47 15.36 19.76
C SER A 449 -25.99 15.93 18.42
N ASP A 450 -25.70 17.23 18.36
CA ASP A 450 -25.09 17.84 17.17
C ASP A 450 -23.76 17.16 16.78
N SER A 451 -22.97 16.75 17.78
CA SER A 451 -21.72 15.99 17.58
C SER A 451 -22.00 14.62 16.94
N ASP A 452 -23.02 13.89 17.41
CA ASP A 452 -23.44 12.63 16.80
C ASP A 452 -23.89 12.85 15.35
N ARG A 453 -24.73 13.88 15.10
CA ARG A 453 -25.21 14.22 13.74
C ARG A 453 -24.05 14.55 12.79
N VAL A 454 -23.05 15.32 13.24
CA VAL A 454 -21.84 15.62 12.45
C VAL A 454 -21.03 14.35 12.17
N LYS A 455 -20.86 13.47 13.17
CA LYS A 455 -20.16 12.18 13.01
C LYS A 455 -20.85 11.27 12.00
N ILE A 456 -22.18 11.11 12.08
CA ILE A 456 -22.97 10.30 11.14
C ILE A 456 -22.92 10.92 9.73
N LYS A 457 -23.12 12.25 9.60
CA LYS A 457 -23.02 12.96 8.32
C LYS A 457 -21.66 12.74 7.66
N LYS A 458 -20.56 12.79 8.42
CA LYS A 458 -19.20 12.53 7.91
C LYS A 458 -19.00 11.06 7.49
N ALA A 459 -19.63 10.10 8.18
CA ALA A 459 -19.58 8.69 7.81
C ALA A 459 -20.37 8.40 6.52
N LEU A 460 -21.67 8.71 6.50
CA LEU A 460 -22.62 8.35 5.43
C LEU A 460 -22.52 9.21 4.16
N ARG A 461 -21.97 10.43 4.21
CA ARG A 461 -21.85 11.27 3.00
C ARG A 461 -21.08 10.56 1.89
N GLY A 462 -21.72 10.44 0.73
CA GLY A 462 -21.21 9.80 -0.47
C GLY A 462 -21.54 8.30 -0.62
N VAL A 463 -22.08 7.65 0.42
CA VAL A 463 -22.49 6.23 0.42
C VAL A 463 -23.80 6.07 -0.37
N LYS A 464 -23.94 4.93 -1.06
CA LYS A 464 -25.19 4.50 -1.71
C LYS A 464 -26.04 3.65 -0.75
N VAL A 465 -27.34 3.89 -0.75
CA VAL A 465 -28.35 3.10 -0.02
C VAL A 465 -29.46 2.68 -0.96
N GLU A 466 -30.03 1.49 -0.75
CA GLU A 466 -31.28 1.04 -1.36
C GLU A 466 -32.46 1.28 -0.42
N VAL A 467 -33.64 1.57 -0.97
CA VAL A 467 -34.88 1.72 -0.18
C VAL A 467 -35.60 0.39 0.00
N THR A 468 -36.13 0.16 1.21
CA THR A 468 -36.81 -1.10 1.59
C THR A 468 -38.34 -0.97 1.65
N HIS A 469 -38.89 0.24 1.68
CA HIS A 469 -40.32 0.51 1.86
C HIS A 469 -41.21 0.31 0.61
N ARG A 470 -40.67 -0.19 -0.51
CA ARG A 470 -41.37 -0.27 -1.81
C ARG A 470 -41.54 -1.71 -2.32
N GLY A 471 -41.57 -2.68 -1.42
CA GLY A 471 -41.66 -4.10 -1.77
C GLY A 471 -40.50 -4.54 -2.67
N ASN A 472 -40.81 -5.00 -3.88
CA ASN A 472 -39.81 -5.51 -4.83
C ASN A 472 -38.91 -4.41 -5.44
N MET A 473 -39.28 -3.12 -5.33
CA MET A 473 -38.58 -2.02 -6.00
C MET A 473 -37.45 -1.41 -5.12
N ARG A 474 -36.27 -2.04 -5.12
CA ARG A 474 -35.10 -1.65 -4.30
C ARG A 474 -34.28 -0.49 -4.85
N ARG A 475 -34.92 0.66 -5.03
CA ARG A 475 -34.29 1.82 -5.67
C ARG A 475 -33.08 2.37 -4.89
N LYS A 476 -31.95 2.53 -5.57
CA LYS A 476 -30.67 3.01 -5.03
C LYS A 476 -30.58 4.54 -5.08
N TYR A 477 -29.94 5.12 -4.07
CA TYR A 477 -29.72 6.56 -3.91
C TYR A 477 -28.36 6.86 -3.27
N ARG A 478 -27.71 7.95 -3.67
CA ARG A 478 -26.47 8.43 -3.04
C ARG A 478 -26.76 9.49 -1.98
N ILE A 479 -26.25 9.30 -0.77
CA ILE A 479 -26.42 10.22 0.36
C ILE A 479 -25.58 11.49 0.15
N SER A 480 -26.24 12.64 0.10
CA SER A 480 -25.61 13.97 0.04
C SER A 480 -25.42 14.58 1.44
N GLY A 481 -26.32 14.29 2.39
CA GLY A 481 -26.28 14.82 3.75
C GLY A 481 -27.30 14.19 4.70
N LEU A 482 -27.51 14.87 5.83
CA LEU A 482 -28.55 14.59 6.83
C LEU A 482 -29.33 15.88 7.08
N THR A 483 -30.62 15.75 7.41
CA THR A 483 -31.43 16.90 7.85
C THR A 483 -31.00 17.41 9.23
N SER A 484 -31.24 18.68 9.50
CA SER A 484 -31.07 19.29 10.83
C SER A 484 -32.23 18.92 11.76
N GLN A 485 -33.45 18.91 11.23
CA GLN A 485 -34.70 18.55 11.92
C GLN A 485 -34.90 17.04 12.01
N ALA A 486 -35.66 16.62 13.02
CA ALA A 486 -36.13 15.25 13.21
C ALA A 486 -37.22 14.88 12.19
N THR A 487 -37.36 13.59 11.89
CA THR A 487 -38.30 13.06 10.87
C THR A 487 -39.76 13.46 11.13
N ARG A 488 -40.17 13.57 12.40
CA ARG A 488 -41.52 14.04 12.80
C ARG A 488 -41.82 15.51 12.45
N GLU A 489 -40.80 16.37 12.46
CA GLU A 489 -40.91 17.83 12.24
C GLU A 489 -40.65 18.21 10.79
N LEU A 490 -40.01 17.33 10.03
CA LEU A 490 -39.59 17.57 8.66
C LEU A 490 -40.79 17.51 7.70
N SER A 491 -41.04 18.63 7.02
CA SER A 491 -42.06 18.75 5.98
C SER A 491 -41.46 19.09 4.62
N PHE A 492 -42.19 18.75 3.56
CA PHE A 492 -41.76 19.01 2.18
C PHE A 492 -42.96 19.18 1.24
N PRO A 493 -42.82 19.92 0.13
CA PRO A 493 -43.85 20.01 -0.90
C PRO A 493 -43.94 18.68 -1.67
N VAL A 494 -45.13 18.08 -1.67
CA VAL A 494 -45.42 16.78 -2.31
C VAL A 494 -45.73 16.95 -3.80
N ASP A 495 -46.22 18.13 -4.20
CA ASP A 495 -46.57 18.48 -5.58
C ASP A 495 -46.12 19.90 -5.94
N ASP A 496 -46.16 20.23 -7.23
CA ASP A 496 -45.90 21.59 -7.73
C ASP A 496 -47.07 22.57 -7.44
N ARG A 497 -48.15 22.11 -6.78
CA ARG A 497 -49.28 22.94 -6.33
C ARG A 497 -49.06 23.48 -4.91
N GLY A 498 -47.97 23.09 -4.24
CA GLY A 498 -47.60 23.57 -2.92
C GLY A 498 -48.19 22.78 -1.75
N THR A 499 -48.75 21.59 -1.99
CA THR A 499 -49.26 20.72 -0.92
C THR A 499 -48.11 20.25 -0.03
N VAL A 500 -47.99 20.79 1.19
CA VAL A 500 -46.95 20.39 2.16
C VAL A 500 -47.46 19.25 3.04
N LYS A 501 -46.67 18.18 3.17
CA LYS A 501 -46.89 17.11 4.17
C LYS A 501 -45.64 16.89 5.01
N THR A 502 -45.81 16.36 6.22
CA THR A 502 -44.67 15.82 6.99
C THR A 502 -44.18 14.51 6.37
N VAL A 503 -42.91 14.16 6.59
CA VAL A 503 -42.37 12.86 6.13
C VAL A 503 -43.13 11.69 6.77
N VAL A 504 -43.53 11.80 8.04
CA VAL A 504 -44.31 10.75 8.72
C VAL A 504 -45.68 10.53 8.07
N GLN A 505 -46.45 11.59 7.84
CA GLN A 505 -47.75 11.50 7.14
C GLN A 505 -47.59 10.95 5.73
N TYR A 506 -46.62 11.46 4.96
CA TYR A 506 -46.39 11.00 3.59
C TYR A 506 -46.07 9.51 3.53
N PHE A 507 -45.21 8.98 4.42
CA PHE A 507 -44.86 7.56 4.41
C PHE A 507 -46.00 6.64 4.86
N LEU A 508 -46.81 7.09 5.84
CA LEU A 508 -47.98 6.35 6.29
C LEU A 508 -49.06 6.30 5.21
N GLU A 509 -49.40 7.44 4.61
CA GLU A 509 -50.47 7.55 3.60
C GLU A 509 -50.08 6.94 2.24
N THR A 510 -48.82 7.07 1.82
CA THR A 510 -48.38 6.64 0.47
C THR A 510 -47.91 5.18 0.43
N TYR A 511 -47.32 4.66 1.52
CA TYR A 511 -46.72 3.32 1.55
C TYR A 511 -47.25 2.43 2.67
N GLY A 512 -48.18 2.90 3.51
CA GLY A 512 -48.63 2.18 4.70
C GLY A 512 -47.54 2.03 5.79
N PHE A 513 -46.42 2.76 5.68
CA PHE A 513 -45.25 2.54 6.53
C PHE A 513 -45.25 3.46 7.76
N SER A 514 -45.45 2.89 8.94
CA SER A 514 -45.39 3.61 10.21
C SER A 514 -43.95 3.71 10.72
N ILE A 515 -43.35 4.91 10.59
CA ILE A 515 -41.97 5.19 11.04
C ILE A 515 -41.91 5.14 12.57
N GLN A 516 -41.07 4.30 13.14
CA GLN A 516 -40.89 4.20 14.59
C GLN A 516 -39.88 5.23 15.09
N HIS A 517 -38.78 5.40 14.35
CA HIS A 517 -37.64 6.22 14.76
C HIS A 517 -37.81 7.71 14.42
N THR A 518 -38.95 8.29 14.78
CA THR A 518 -39.38 9.64 14.36
C THR A 518 -38.51 10.78 14.90
N THR A 519 -37.70 10.52 15.93
CA THR A 519 -36.71 11.43 16.54
C THR A 519 -35.41 11.55 15.72
N LEU A 520 -35.11 10.59 14.85
CA LEU A 520 -33.90 10.61 14.02
C LEU A 520 -34.07 11.57 12.83
N PRO A 521 -32.98 12.16 12.31
CA PRO A 521 -33.03 12.95 11.08
C PRO A 521 -33.16 12.05 9.84
N CYS A 522 -33.68 12.61 8.75
CA CYS A 522 -33.70 11.93 7.46
C CYS A 522 -32.33 11.98 6.77
N LEU A 523 -32.06 10.98 5.94
CA LEU A 523 -31.04 11.04 4.90
C LEU A 523 -31.49 12.02 3.81
N GLN A 524 -30.58 12.88 3.39
CA GLN A 524 -30.78 13.75 2.24
C GLN A 524 -30.14 13.09 1.01
N VAL A 525 -30.92 12.90 -0.05
CA VAL A 525 -30.48 12.26 -1.32
C VAL A 525 -30.97 13.06 -2.53
N GLY A 526 -30.44 12.77 -3.72
CA GLY A 526 -30.85 13.44 -4.96
C GLY A 526 -30.17 14.80 -5.20
N ASN A 527 -30.81 15.65 -6.00
CA ASN A 527 -30.28 16.96 -6.40
C ASN A 527 -30.34 17.96 -5.23
N GLN A 528 -29.33 18.80 -5.06
CA GLN A 528 -29.31 19.86 -4.04
C GLN A 528 -30.45 20.88 -4.21
N GLN A 529 -30.95 21.07 -5.44
CA GLN A 529 -32.06 22.01 -5.73
C GLN A 529 -33.45 21.42 -5.45
N ARG A 530 -33.60 20.10 -5.48
CA ARG A 530 -34.81 19.35 -5.09
C ARG A 530 -34.38 18.11 -4.30
N PRO A 531 -34.07 18.26 -3.00
CA PRO A 531 -33.62 17.15 -2.17
C PRO A 531 -34.77 16.21 -1.83
N ASN A 532 -34.51 14.91 -1.92
CA ASN A 532 -35.41 13.88 -1.41
C ASN A 532 -35.00 13.52 0.03
N TYR A 533 -35.98 13.33 0.90
CA TYR A 533 -35.78 12.95 2.30
C TYR A 533 -36.19 11.49 2.51
N LEU A 534 -35.26 10.67 3.00
CA LEU A 534 -35.50 9.26 3.31
C LEU A 534 -35.27 9.01 4.82
N PRO A 535 -36.25 8.51 5.57
CA PRO A 535 -36.05 8.03 6.93
C PRO A 535 -34.94 6.97 6.97
N MET A 536 -34.08 6.98 8.00
CA MET A 536 -32.99 5.99 8.13
C MET A 536 -33.50 4.55 8.21
N GLU A 537 -34.69 4.36 8.78
CA GLU A 537 -35.37 3.07 8.98
C GLU A 537 -35.76 2.37 7.67
N VAL A 538 -35.93 3.11 6.57
CA VAL A 538 -36.33 2.56 5.26
C VAL A 538 -35.18 2.41 4.27
N CYS A 539 -33.93 2.40 4.76
CA CYS A 539 -32.71 2.37 3.95
C CYS A 539 -31.73 1.28 4.40
N LYS A 540 -31.21 0.50 3.44
CA LYS A 540 -30.07 -0.43 3.62
C LYS A 540 -28.87 0.07 2.82
N ILE A 541 -27.66 -0.07 3.34
CA ILE A 541 -26.43 0.24 2.60
C ILE A 541 -26.23 -0.80 1.47
N VAL A 542 -25.94 -0.30 0.25
CA VAL A 542 -25.69 -1.15 -0.92
C VAL A 542 -24.37 -1.91 -0.76
N GLU A 543 -24.33 -3.15 -1.23
CA GLU A 543 -23.19 -4.07 -1.09
C GLU A 543 -22.03 -3.68 -2.03
N GLY A 544 -20.84 -4.27 -1.87
CA GLY A 544 -19.68 -4.01 -2.75
C GLY A 544 -19.03 -2.62 -2.67
N GLN A 545 -19.49 -1.74 -1.77
CA GLN A 545 -18.97 -0.36 -1.68
C GLN A 545 -17.62 -0.29 -0.95
N ARG A 546 -16.52 0.01 -1.68
CA ARG A 546 -15.19 0.21 -1.07
C ARG A 546 -15.18 1.40 -0.10
N TYR A 547 -14.53 1.22 1.05
CA TYR A 547 -14.29 2.29 2.03
C TYR A 547 -13.01 3.06 1.69
N SER A 548 -13.12 4.16 0.94
CA SER A 548 -11.97 4.96 0.49
C SER A 548 -11.42 5.97 1.52
N LYS A 549 -11.89 5.95 2.77
CA LYS A 549 -11.46 6.86 3.84
C LYS A 549 -10.40 6.19 4.72
N ARG A 550 -9.56 6.98 5.41
CA ARG A 550 -8.53 6.43 6.31
C ARG A 550 -9.16 5.62 7.44
N LEU A 551 -8.74 4.35 7.56
CA LEU A 551 -9.09 3.46 8.66
C LEU A 551 -8.53 3.97 10.01
N ASN A 552 -9.24 3.70 11.10
CA ASN A 552 -8.74 3.98 12.45
C ASN A 552 -7.72 2.93 12.91
N GLU A 553 -6.96 3.20 13.97
CA GLU A 553 -5.87 2.32 14.43
C GLU A 553 -6.33 0.89 14.78
N LYS A 554 -7.55 0.72 15.31
CA LYS A 554 -8.12 -0.61 15.61
C LYS A 554 -8.43 -1.37 14.32
N GLN A 555 -9.01 -0.70 13.33
CA GLN A 555 -9.29 -1.25 11.99
C GLN A 555 -7.98 -1.60 11.25
N ILE A 556 -6.98 -0.71 11.27
CA ILE A 556 -5.65 -0.98 10.70
C ILE A 556 -5.02 -2.20 11.38
N THR A 557 -5.10 -2.29 12.72
CA THR A 557 -4.56 -3.44 13.47
C THR A 557 -5.29 -4.74 13.11
N ALA A 558 -6.61 -4.71 12.92
CA ALA A 558 -7.38 -5.87 12.48
C ALA A 558 -7.00 -6.29 11.04
N LEU A 559 -6.90 -5.32 10.13
CA LEU A 559 -6.49 -5.54 8.73
C LEU A 559 -5.06 -6.12 8.66
N LEU A 560 -4.13 -5.59 9.45
CA LEU A 560 -2.75 -6.10 9.54
C LEU A 560 -2.69 -7.52 10.08
N LYS A 561 -3.54 -7.89 11.05
CA LYS A 561 -3.61 -9.26 11.56
C LYS A 561 -4.06 -10.28 10.50
N VAL A 562 -4.91 -9.88 9.56
CA VAL A 562 -5.39 -10.75 8.47
C VAL A 562 -4.40 -10.77 7.29
N THR A 563 -3.90 -9.60 6.86
CA THR A 563 -3.02 -9.46 5.67
C THR A 563 -1.59 -9.99 5.86
N CYS A 564 -1.13 -10.19 7.10
CA CYS A 564 0.24 -10.58 7.42
C CYS A 564 0.50 -12.09 7.37
N GLN A 565 0.09 -12.74 6.28
CA GLN A 565 0.29 -14.17 6.00
C GLN A 565 1.76 -14.52 5.77
N ARG A 566 2.19 -15.69 6.27
CA ARG A 566 3.53 -16.23 6.03
C ARG A 566 3.71 -16.63 4.55
N PRO A 567 4.95 -16.74 4.06
CA PRO A 567 5.22 -17.01 2.64
C PRO A 567 4.59 -18.30 2.12
N GLN A 568 4.66 -19.39 2.90
CA GLN A 568 4.05 -20.67 2.53
C GLN A 568 2.51 -20.60 2.49
N GLU A 569 1.88 -19.97 3.48
CA GLU A 569 0.43 -19.75 3.51
C GLU A 569 -0.02 -18.95 2.28
N ARG A 570 0.69 -17.85 1.99
CA ARG A 570 0.41 -17.00 0.84
C ARG A 570 0.65 -17.70 -0.49
N GLU A 571 1.68 -18.54 -0.60
CA GLU A 571 1.93 -19.33 -1.81
C GLU A 571 0.74 -20.27 -2.10
N LEU A 572 0.24 -20.94 -1.07
CA LEU A 572 -0.93 -21.81 -1.16
C LEU A 572 -2.21 -21.03 -1.51
N ASP A 573 -2.39 -19.81 -1.01
CA ASP A 573 -3.54 -18.96 -1.36
C ASP A 573 -3.51 -18.52 -2.84
N ILE A 574 -2.34 -18.19 -3.39
CA ILE A 574 -2.20 -17.92 -4.84
C ILE A 574 -2.60 -19.16 -5.64
N LEU A 575 -2.03 -20.31 -5.32
CA LEU A 575 -2.26 -21.57 -6.05
C LEU A 575 -3.74 -21.98 -5.99
N ARG A 576 -4.39 -21.84 -4.82
CA ARG A 576 -5.84 -22.07 -4.67
C ARG A 576 -6.67 -21.11 -5.51
N THR A 577 -6.30 -19.83 -5.56
CA THR A 577 -7.00 -18.82 -6.38
C THR A 577 -6.91 -19.15 -7.87
N VAL A 578 -5.71 -19.53 -8.35
CA VAL A 578 -5.50 -19.93 -9.75
C VAL A 578 -6.27 -21.19 -10.11
N SER A 579 -6.21 -22.22 -9.27
CA SER A 579 -6.96 -23.47 -9.46
C SER A 579 -8.49 -23.23 -9.45
N HIS A 580 -9.00 -22.38 -8.55
CA HIS A 580 -10.43 -22.05 -8.49
C HIS A 580 -10.93 -21.26 -9.71
N ASN A 581 -10.09 -20.41 -10.28
CA ASN A 581 -10.45 -19.70 -11.51
C ASN A 581 -10.50 -20.65 -12.73
N ALA A 582 -9.77 -21.77 -12.70
CA ALA A 582 -9.78 -22.80 -13.74
C ALA A 582 -9.65 -22.20 -15.15
N TYR A 583 -8.65 -21.35 -15.37
CA TYR A 583 -8.48 -20.60 -16.63
C TYR A 583 -8.34 -21.49 -17.87
N HIS A 584 -8.01 -22.78 -17.71
CA HIS A 584 -8.02 -23.75 -18.81
C HIS A 584 -9.45 -24.08 -19.31
N GLU A 585 -10.48 -23.85 -18.49
CA GLU A 585 -11.92 -23.98 -18.84
C GLU A 585 -12.56 -22.66 -19.33
N ASP A 586 -11.84 -21.53 -19.25
CA ASP A 586 -12.39 -20.23 -19.64
C ASP A 586 -12.62 -20.12 -21.15
N GLN A 587 -13.87 -19.88 -21.55
CA GLN A 587 -14.27 -19.74 -22.95
C GLN A 587 -13.54 -18.59 -23.65
N TYR A 588 -13.21 -17.50 -22.93
CA TYR A 588 -12.46 -16.39 -23.50
C TYR A 588 -11.00 -16.76 -23.72
N ALA A 589 -10.30 -17.32 -22.72
CA ALA A 589 -8.95 -17.85 -22.90
C ALA A 589 -8.87 -18.89 -24.04
N GLN A 590 -9.82 -19.82 -24.13
CA GLN A 590 -9.88 -20.85 -25.19
C GLN A 590 -10.12 -20.25 -26.60
N GLU A 591 -11.09 -19.34 -26.77
CA GLU A 591 -11.34 -18.67 -28.06
C GLU A 591 -10.07 -17.94 -28.52
N PHE A 592 -9.44 -17.20 -27.60
CA PHE A 592 -8.19 -16.48 -27.85
C PHE A 592 -6.96 -17.38 -27.89
N GLY A 593 -7.06 -18.69 -27.64
CA GLY A 593 -5.95 -19.65 -27.68
C GLY A 593 -4.86 -19.40 -26.63
N ILE A 594 -5.17 -18.69 -25.56
CA ILE A 594 -4.26 -18.44 -24.43
C ILE A 594 -4.32 -19.65 -23.50
N LYS A 595 -3.16 -20.20 -23.15
CA LYS A 595 -3.03 -21.22 -22.09
C LYS A 595 -2.16 -20.68 -20.97
N ILE A 596 -2.46 -21.08 -19.75
CA ILE A 596 -1.79 -20.60 -18.55
C ILE A 596 -1.32 -21.81 -17.75
N ASP A 597 -0.04 -21.85 -17.39
CA ASP A 597 0.50 -22.83 -16.46
C ASP A 597 -0.10 -22.60 -15.07
N GLU A 598 -0.47 -23.67 -14.37
CA GLU A 598 -0.99 -23.63 -13.00
C GLU A 598 0.15 -23.60 -11.96
N ARG A 599 1.39 -23.77 -12.41
CA ARG A 599 2.59 -23.73 -11.57
C ARG A 599 3.21 -22.33 -11.52
N LEU A 600 3.74 -22.01 -10.35
CA LEU A 600 4.53 -20.81 -10.12
C LEU A 600 5.84 -20.85 -10.92
N ALA A 601 6.16 -19.73 -11.58
CA ALA A 601 7.37 -19.57 -12.36
C ALA A 601 8.62 -19.85 -11.50
N SER A 602 9.39 -20.86 -11.88
CA SER A 602 10.65 -21.24 -11.23
C SER A 602 11.82 -20.46 -11.84
N VAL A 603 12.43 -19.60 -11.04
CA VAL A 603 13.40 -18.59 -11.47
C VAL A 603 14.76 -18.82 -10.82
N GLU A 604 15.81 -18.69 -11.61
CA GLU A 604 17.19 -18.67 -11.12
C GLU A 604 17.46 -17.36 -10.38
N ALA A 605 17.98 -17.48 -9.17
CA ALA A 605 18.33 -16.38 -8.29
C ALA A 605 19.74 -16.55 -7.73
N ARG A 606 20.28 -15.49 -7.14
CA ARG A 606 21.55 -15.51 -6.41
C ARG A 606 21.38 -14.83 -5.07
N VAL A 607 21.95 -15.38 -4.00
CA VAL A 607 22.02 -14.72 -2.70
C VAL A 607 23.35 -13.98 -2.61
N LEU A 608 23.31 -12.66 -2.74
CA LEU A 608 24.49 -11.81 -2.56
C LEU A 608 24.98 -11.87 -1.10
N PRO A 609 26.29 -12.04 -0.86
CA PRO A 609 26.84 -12.03 0.49
C PRO A 609 26.63 -10.66 1.15
N PRO A 610 26.41 -10.62 2.48
CA PRO A 610 26.31 -9.36 3.21
C PRO A 610 27.68 -8.67 3.28
N PRO A 611 27.75 -7.32 3.24
CA PRO A 611 29.01 -6.61 3.39
C PRO A 611 29.54 -6.72 4.82
N ARG A 612 30.87 -6.65 4.96
CA ARG A 612 31.50 -6.52 6.28
C ARG A 612 31.40 -5.07 6.77
N LEU A 613 30.91 -4.89 7.99
CA LEU A 613 30.65 -3.60 8.61
C LEU A 613 31.73 -3.27 9.63
N LYS A 614 32.32 -2.07 9.55
CA LYS A 614 33.29 -1.53 10.50
C LYS A 614 32.58 -0.84 11.67
N TYR A 615 33.15 -1.01 12.85
CA TYR A 615 32.87 -0.33 14.10
C TYR A 615 34.19 0.22 14.70
N HIS A 616 34.12 0.99 15.78
CA HIS A 616 35.30 1.65 16.37
C HIS A 616 36.27 0.65 17.03
N ASP A 617 37.57 0.90 16.91
CA ASP A 617 38.62 -0.04 17.33
C ASP A 617 38.77 -0.23 18.85
N SER A 618 38.14 0.64 19.66
CA SER A 618 38.00 0.46 21.11
C SER A 618 36.78 -0.34 21.54
N GLY A 619 35.98 -0.84 20.59
CA GLY A 619 35.02 -1.92 20.83
C GLY A 619 35.74 -3.26 21.00
N ARG A 620 35.13 -4.21 21.72
CA ARG A 620 35.60 -5.60 21.77
C ARG A 620 35.43 -6.29 20.42
N GLU A 621 34.38 -5.95 19.69
CA GLU A 621 34.16 -6.32 18.28
C GLU A 621 34.35 -5.08 17.41
N LYS A 622 35.34 -5.12 16.51
CA LYS A 622 35.77 -3.99 15.66
C LYS A 622 35.14 -4.03 14.27
N ASP A 623 34.72 -5.20 13.83
CA ASP A 623 34.00 -5.45 12.59
C ASP A 623 32.94 -6.53 12.82
N VAL A 624 31.93 -6.57 11.95
CA VAL A 624 30.88 -7.59 11.99
C VAL A 624 30.46 -7.98 10.58
N LEU A 625 30.27 -9.27 10.36
CA LEU A 625 29.57 -9.80 9.19
C LEU A 625 28.10 -10.06 9.59
N PRO A 626 27.12 -9.32 9.05
CA PRO A 626 25.71 -9.54 9.33
C PRO A 626 25.28 -10.98 9.01
N ARG A 627 24.33 -11.51 9.78
CA ARG A 627 23.74 -12.84 9.55
C ARG A 627 22.26 -12.68 9.23
N VAL A 628 21.82 -13.20 8.08
CA VAL A 628 20.42 -13.08 7.61
C VAL A 628 19.91 -11.63 7.74
N GLY A 629 20.68 -10.70 7.17
CA GLY A 629 20.37 -9.26 7.16
C GLY A 629 20.35 -8.57 8.53
N GLN A 630 20.91 -9.18 9.59
CA GLN A 630 20.79 -8.70 10.98
C GLN A 630 22.12 -8.74 11.73
N TRP A 631 22.31 -7.77 12.63
CA TRP A 631 23.36 -7.73 13.64
C TRP A 631 22.89 -6.95 14.87
N ASN A 632 23.77 -6.67 15.83
CA ASN A 632 23.46 -5.87 17.02
C ASN A 632 24.67 -5.06 17.50
N MET A 633 24.45 -4.15 18.44
CA MET A 633 25.47 -3.27 19.04
C MET A 633 26.22 -3.90 20.22
N MET A 634 25.96 -5.16 20.60
CA MET A 634 26.71 -5.77 21.70
C MET A 634 28.20 -5.82 21.35
N ASN A 635 29.06 -5.57 22.35
CA ASN A 635 30.52 -5.51 22.23
C ASN A 635 31.10 -4.43 21.27
N LYS A 636 30.25 -3.60 20.64
CA LYS A 636 30.65 -2.64 19.60
C LYS A 636 30.50 -1.19 20.07
N LYS A 637 31.34 -0.31 19.53
CA LYS A 637 31.22 1.14 19.66
C LYS A 637 31.09 1.77 18.28
N MET A 638 30.22 2.76 18.14
CA MET A 638 29.93 3.45 16.88
C MET A 638 31.21 4.08 16.31
N VAL A 639 31.40 4.01 14.98
CA VAL A 639 32.65 4.42 14.30
C VAL A 639 33.04 5.86 14.63
N ASN A 640 32.07 6.77 14.63
CA ASN A 640 32.23 8.12 15.18
C ASN A 640 31.10 8.36 16.18
N GLY A 641 31.43 8.42 17.47
CA GLY A 641 30.54 8.94 18.50
C GLY A 641 30.39 10.46 18.38
N GLY A 642 29.16 10.93 18.33
CA GLY A 642 28.82 12.34 18.46
C GLY A 642 28.89 12.81 19.91
N ARG A 643 28.85 14.13 20.10
CA ARG A 643 28.98 14.80 21.41
C ARG A 643 27.65 15.43 21.82
N VAL A 644 27.22 15.20 23.05
CA VAL A 644 26.03 15.79 23.68
C VAL A 644 26.38 16.18 25.12
N ASN A 645 26.82 17.42 25.30
CA ASN A 645 27.21 17.94 26.61
C ASN A 645 26.02 18.58 27.33
N ASN A 646 25.15 19.26 26.57
CA ASN A 646 24.05 20.07 27.09
C ASN A 646 22.73 19.50 26.56
N TRP A 647 21.97 18.78 27.38
CA TRP A 647 20.65 18.28 26.99
C TRP A 647 19.59 18.49 28.07
N ALA A 648 18.32 18.39 27.67
CA ALA A 648 17.17 18.54 28.57
C ALA A 648 16.07 17.52 28.24
N CYS A 649 15.15 17.30 29.19
CA CYS A 649 13.98 16.43 29.01
C CYS A 649 12.67 17.17 29.26
N ILE A 650 11.64 16.88 28.45
CA ILE A 650 10.23 17.23 28.70
C ILE A 650 9.39 15.95 28.67
N ASN A 651 8.45 15.82 29.61
CA ASN A 651 7.49 14.73 29.68
C ASN A 651 6.07 15.25 29.43
N PHE A 652 5.45 14.82 28.33
CA PHE A 652 4.05 15.12 28.02
C PHE A 652 3.06 14.02 28.47
N SER A 653 3.56 12.97 29.14
CA SER A 653 2.76 11.83 29.59
C SER A 653 2.43 11.95 31.08
N ARG A 654 1.16 12.23 31.39
CA ARG A 654 0.66 12.42 32.76
C ARG A 654 0.87 11.21 33.68
N ASN A 655 1.04 10.02 33.10
CA ASN A 655 1.18 8.77 33.85
C ASN A 655 2.66 8.49 34.22
N VAL A 656 3.62 9.17 33.59
CA VAL A 656 5.04 9.01 33.88
C VAL A 656 5.42 9.98 35.00
N GLN A 657 5.85 9.44 36.14
CA GLN A 657 6.38 10.23 37.26
C GLN A 657 7.80 10.73 36.96
N ASP A 658 8.19 11.86 37.56
CA ASP A 658 9.50 12.49 37.36
C ASP A 658 10.69 11.58 37.73
N SER A 659 10.49 10.63 38.65
CA SER A 659 11.48 9.60 39.02
C SER A 659 11.72 8.62 37.87
N ALA A 660 10.65 8.10 37.27
CA ALA A 660 10.70 7.21 36.11
C ALA A 660 11.28 7.93 34.86
N ALA A 661 10.91 9.19 34.66
CA ALA A 661 11.49 10.01 33.59
C ALA A 661 13.01 10.22 33.78
N ARG A 662 13.47 10.53 35.01
CA ARG A 662 14.89 10.65 35.33
C ARG A 662 15.65 9.34 35.09
N GLY A 663 15.16 8.23 35.67
CA GLY A 663 15.80 6.91 35.52
C GLY A 663 15.92 6.47 34.06
N PHE A 664 14.87 6.64 33.26
CA PHE A 664 14.90 6.35 31.82
C PHE A 664 15.94 7.17 31.06
N CYS A 665 16.03 8.49 31.33
CA CYS A 665 16.99 9.35 30.64
C CYS A 665 18.43 9.05 31.05
N HIS A 666 18.70 8.75 32.32
CA HIS A 666 20.01 8.36 32.82
C HIS A 666 20.50 7.04 32.18
N GLU A 667 19.64 6.03 32.11
CA GLU A 667 19.93 4.74 31.44
C GLU A 667 20.14 4.89 29.92
N LEU A 668 19.40 5.82 29.28
CA LEU A 668 19.65 6.18 27.88
C LEU A 668 21.00 6.88 27.69
N ALA A 669 21.39 7.78 28.61
CA ALA A 669 22.69 8.45 28.60
C ALA A 669 23.85 7.45 28.76
N ILE A 670 23.74 6.51 29.72
CA ILE A 670 24.66 5.38 29.88
C ILE A 670 24.76 4.56 28.58
N MET A 671 23.63 4.24 27.93
CA MET A 671 23.64 3.49 26.67
C MET A 671 24.35 4.25 25.54
N CYS A 672 24.21 5.57 25.46
CA CYS A 672 24.96 6.41 24.53
C CYS A 672 26.48 6.32 24.78
N GLN A 673 26.92 6.46 26.04
CA GLN A 673 28.34 6.32 26.43
C GLN A 673 28.90 4.92 26.12
N ILE A 674 28.18 3.85 26.51
CA ILE A 674 28.57 2.46 26.21
C ILE A 674 28.72 2.25 24.70
N SER A 675 27.84 2.84 23.90
CA SER A 675 27.87 2.79 22.44
C SER A 675 28.98 3.67 21.82
N GLY A 676 29.76 4.40 22.63
CA GLY A 676 30.91 5.19 22.18
C GLY A 676 30.65 6.68 21.93
N MET A 677 29.50 7.23 22.34
CA MET A 677 29.24 8.67 22.30
C MET A 677 29.89 9.39 23.48
N ASP A 678 30.22 10.66 23.29
CA ASP A 678 30.53 11.56 24.40
C ASP A 678 29.22 12.22 24.86
N PHE A 679 28.63 11.72 25.94
CA PHE A 679 27.27 12.07 26.35
C PHE A 679 27.21 12.36 27.84
N ALA A 680 26.75 13.54 28.24
CA ALA A 680 26.59 13.92 29.65
C ALA A 680 25.51 13.09 30.34
N LEU A 681 25.81 12.49 31.50
CA LEU A 681 24.86 11.62 32.22
C LEU A 681 23.64 12.37 32.75
N GLU A 682 23.85 13.62 33.21
CA GLU A 682 22.79 14.45 33.78
C GLU A 682 22.37 15.56 32.81
N PRO A 683 21.07 15.93 32.77
CA PRO A 683 20.60 17.05 31.97
C PRO A 683 20.97 18.39 32.61
N VAL A 684 21.02 19.44 31.79
CA VAL A 684 21.23 20.84 32.23
C VAL A 684 20.17 21.30 33.25
N LEU A 685 18.97 20.69 33.17
CA LEU A 685 17.82 20.99 34.02
C LEU A 685 17.02 19.70 34.31
N PRO A 686 16.47 19.51 35.51
CA PRO A 686 15.60 18.36 35.85
C PRO A 686 14.41 18.23 34.87
N PRO A 687 13.96 17.01 34.51
CA PRO A 687 12.87 16.82 33.53
C PRO A 687 11.60 17.61 33.87
N LEU A 688 11.03 18.31 32.88
CA LEU A 688 9.80 19.09 33.04
C LEU A 688 8.58 18.28 32.62
N THR A 689 7.62 18.05 33.53
CA THR A 689 6.33 17.46 33.17
C THR A 689 5.35 18.56 32.69
N ALA A 690 4.74 18.35 31.52
CA ALA A 690 3.89 19.32 30.82
C ALA A 690 2.62 18.66 30.24
N ARG A 691 1.61 19.48 29.91
CA ARG A 691 0.36 19.03 29.27
C ARG A 691 0.47 19.12 27.74
N PRO A 692 0.07 18.08 26.96
CA PRO A 692 0.08 18.11 25.49
C PRO A 692 -0.55 19.35 24.87
N GLU A 693 -1.64 19.83 25.47
CA GLU A 693 -2.41 21.00 25.04
C GLU A 693 -1.61 22.32 25.12
N HIS A 694 -0.46 22.31 25.81
CA HIS A 694 0.44 23.44 25.96
C HIS A 694 1.83 23.19 25.32
N VAL A 695 1.93 22.29 24.34
CA VAL A 695 3.19 21.88 23.71
C VAL A 695 4.10 23.05 23.32
N GLU A 696 3.57 24.07 22.64
CA GLU A 696 4.35 25.22 22.19
C GLU A 696 4.91 26.05 23.35
N ARG A 697 4.06 26.39 24.32
CA ARG A 697 4.45 27.13 25.53
C ARG A 697 5.52 26.35 26.31
N ALA A 698 5.33 25.04 26.49
CA ALA A 698 6.25 24.18 27.23
C ALA A 698 7.61 24.05 26.52
N LEU A 699 7.63 23.89 25.19
CA LEU A 699 8.86 23.83 24.40
C LEU A 699 9.61 25.18 24.42
N LYS A 700 8.90 26.29 24.20
CA LYS A 700 9.50 27.65 24.17
C LYS A 700 10.05 28.05 25.54
N ALA A 701 9.29 27.87 26.61
CA ALA A 701 9.74 28.15 27.98
C ALA A 701 10.95 27.28 28.35
N ARG A 702 10.87 25.96 28.15
CA ARG A 702 11.96 25.06 28.54
C ARG A 702 13.25 25.30 27.76
N TYR A 703 13.16 25.67 26.48
CA TYR A 703 14.32 26.08 25.71
C TYR A 703 14.92 27.39 26.23
N GLN A 704 14.09 28.37 26.61
CA GLN A 704 14.56 29.61 27.24
C GLN A 704 15.26 29.33 28.59
N ASP A 705 14.68 28.51 29.46
CA ASP A 705 15.28 28.14 30.76
C ASP A 705 16.69 27.54 30.56
N ALA A 706 16.83 26.59 29.63
CA ALA A 706 18.11 25.96 29.34
C ALA A 706 19.11 26.97 28.74
N MET A 707 18.67 27.80 27.79
CA MET A 707 19.53 28.80 27.16
C MET A 707 19.92 29.94 28.10
N ASN A 708 19.12 30.26 29.12
CA ASN A 708 19.49 31.23 30.16
C ASN A 708 20.68 30.74 31.01
N MET A 709 20.82 29.43 31.23
CA MET A 709 21.98 28.84 31.90
C MET A 709 23.20 28.68 30.97
N LEU A 710 22.97 28.39 29.68
CA LEU A 710 24.03 28.05 28.73
C LEU A 710 24.65 29.26 28.01
N ARG A 711 23.86 30.29 27.68
CA ARG A 711 24.34 31.49 26.98
C ARG A 711 25.45 32.27 27.72
N PRO A 712 25.41 32.46 29.05
CA PRO A 712 26.50 33.09 29.79
C PRO A 712 27.85 32.37 29.64
N GLN A 713 27.83 31.08 29.28
CA GLN A 713 29.02 30.25 29.06
C GLN A 713 29.38 30.10 27.57
N GLY A 714 28.69 30.81 26.67
CA GLY A 714 28.85 30.66 25.21
C GLY A 714 28.38 29.31 24.66
N ARG A 715 27.50 28.60 25.39
CA ARG A 715 27.01 27.26 25.03
C ARG A 715 25.59 27.30 24.43
N GLU A 716 25.26 26.29 23.64
CA GLU A 716 23.92 26.03 23.11
C GLU A 716 23.40 24.69 23.63
N LEU A 717 22.08 24.44 23.53
CA LEU A 717 21.46 23.18 23.89
C LEU A 717 21.60 22.18 22.71
N ASP A 718 22.30 21.06 22.94
CA ASP A 718 22.63 20.07 21.93
C ASP A 718 21.47 19.14 21.59
N LEU A 719 20.63 18.77 22.59
CA LEU A 719 19.56 17.79 22.44
C LEU A 719 18.37 18.03 23.39
N LEU A 720 17.16 17.87 22.86
CA LEU A 720 15.93 17.77 23.63
C LEU A 720 15.35 16.35 23.57
N ILE A 721 15.38 15.64 24.69
CA ILE A 721 14.66 14.36 24.87
C ILE A 721 13.21 14.67 25.22
N VAL A 722 12.26 13.96 24.60
CA VAL A 722 10.83 14.17 24.89
C VAL A 722 10.09 12.86 25.08
N ILE A 723 9.43 12.70 26.23
CA ILE A 723 8.56 11.57 26.52
C ILE A 723 7.13 11.92 26.06
N LEU A 724 6.57 11.10 25.19
CA LEU A 724 5.22 11.25 24.62
C LEU A 724 4.28 10.14 25.11
N PRO A 725 2.96 10.40 25.21
CA PRO A 725 1.97 9.35 25.35
C PRO A 725 1.96 8.43 24.12
N ASP A 726 1.58 7.16 24.30
CA ASP A 726 1.58 6.16 23.23
C ASP A 726 0.62 6.50 22.08
N ASN A 727 -0.55 7.07 22.40
CA ASN A 727 -1.40 7.77 21.46
C ASN A 727 -1.16 9.28 21.62
N ASN A 728 -0.57 9.91 20.61
CA ASN A 728 -0.12 11.31 20.65
C ASN A 728 -0.75 12.22 19.58
N GLY A 729 -1.61 11.72 18.68
CA GLY A 729 -2.35 12.57 17.73
C GLY A 729 -1.45 13.53 16.93
N SER A 730 -1.73 14.84 16.99
CA SER A 730 -0.92 15.87 16.33
C SER A 730 0.38 16.22 17.08
N LEU A 731 0.48 15.91 18.38
CA LEU A 731 1.54 16.36 19.29
C LEU A 731 2.95 16.10 18.77
N TYR A 732 3.17 14.94 18.13
CA TYR A 732 4.47 14.61 17.52
C TYR A 732 4.80 15.57 16.36
N GLY A 733 3.82 15.88 15.51
CA GLY A 733 3.97 16.80 14.39
C GLY A 733 4.18 18.24 14.84
N ASP A 734 3.37 18.71 15.79
CA ASP A 734 3.48 20.04 16.39
C ASP A 734 4.86 20.25 17.05
N LEU A 735 5.29 19.30 17.86
CA LEU A 735 6.62 19.30 18.47
C LEU A 735 7.72 19.35 17.41
N LYS A 736 7.63 18.50 16.38
CA LYS A 736 8.65 18.46 15.33
C LYS A 736 8.74 19.76 14.54
N ARG A 737 7.59 20.36 14.17
CA ARG A 737 7.53 21.71 13.60
C ARG A 737 8.25 22.71 14.53
N ILE A 738 7.76 22.89 15.76
CA ILE A 738 8.26 23.92 16.69
C ILE A 738 9.76 23.76 17.00
N CYS A 739 10.24 22.54 17.24
CA CYS A 739 11.67 22.29 17.46
C CYS A 739 12.53 22.65 16.24
N GLU A 740 12.06 22.36 15.02
CA GLU A 740 12.88 22.39 13.82
C GLU A 740 12.75 23.73 13.04
N THR A 741 11.61 24.43 13.15
CA THR A 741 11.32 25.76 12.55
C THR A 741 11.54 26.93 13.50
N ASP A 742 11.12 26.83 14.76
CA ASP A 742 11.09 27.99 15.68
C ASP A 742 12.33 28.05 16.57
N LEU A 743 12.62 26.92 17.25
CA LEU A 743 13.68 26.85 18.27
C LEU A 743 15.05 26.54 17.66
N GLY A 744 15.08 25.68 16.65
CA GLY A 744 16.32 25.19 16.05
C GLY A 744 17.04 24.16 16.92
N VAL A 745 16.30 23.28 17.61
CA VAL A 745 16.84 22.28 18.54
C VAL A 745 16.61 20.86 18.03
N VAL A 746 17.67 20.06 18.02
CA VAL A 746 17.63 18.62 17.73
C VAL A 746 16.78 17.91 18.78
N SER A 747 15.79 17.11 18.36
CA SER A 747 14.84 16.46 19.29
C SER A 747 14.68 14.95 19.08
N GLN A 748 14.62 14.21 20.19
CA GLN A 748 14.44 12.76 20.22
C GLN A 748 13.23 12.36 21.09
N CYS A 749 12.15 11.98 20.42
CA CYS A 749 10.91 11.55 21.06
C CYS A 749 10.94 10.06 21.45
N CYS A 750 10.48 9.72 22.65
CA CYS A 750 10.35 8.37 23.18
C CYS A 750 8.90 8.14 23.66
N LEU A 751 8.34 6.95 23.44
CA LEU A 751 6.96 6.65 23.85
C LEU A 751 6.90 6.10 25.27
N THR A 752 5.82 6.42 25.99
CA THR A 752 5.57 6.05 27.40
C THR A 752 5.77 4.55 27.68
N LYS A 753 5.27 3.65 26.84
CA LYS A 753 5.51 2.20 27.00
C LYS A 753 6.99 1.79 27.10
N HIS A 754 7.91 2.56 26.51
CA HIS A 754 9.36 2.28 26.56
C HIS A 754 10.07 2.90 27.77
N VAL A 755 9.42 3.85 28.45
CA VAL A 755 9.84 4.33 29.77
C VAL A 755 9.54 3.26 30.82
N PHE A 756 8.33 2.68 30.79
CA PHE A 756 7.94 1.61 31.71
C PHE A 756 8.56 0.24 31.39
N LYS A 757 8.62 -0.13 30.10
CA LYS A 757 9.25 -1.37 29.63
C LYS A 757 10.54 -1.10 28.88
N MET A 758 11.49 -0.53 29.62
CA MET A 758 12.83 -0.22 29.15
C MET A 758 13.59 -1.52 28.81
N SER A 759 14.21 -1.56 27.63
CA SER A 759 15.03 -2.70 27.19
C SER A 759 16.32 -2.20 26.57
N LYS A 760 17.44 -2.89 26.82
CA LYS A 760 18.76 -2.51 26.29
C LYS A 760 18.77 -2.39 24.76
N GLN A 761 18.02 -3.25 24.06
CA GLN A 761 17.88 -3.19 22.61
C GLN A 761 17.10 -1.95 22.13
N TYR A 762 16.09 -1.49 22.87
CA TYR A 762 15.41 -0.22 22.56
C TYR A 762 16.34 0.97 22.79
N LEU A 763 17.00 1.03 23.95
CA LEU A 763 17.94 2.11 24.28
C LEU A 763 19.07 2.20 23.23
N ALA A 764 19.65 1.06 22.82
CA ALA A 764 20.68 1.03 21.78
C ALA A 764 20.16 1.56 20.43
N ASN A 765 18.92 1.21 20.05
CA ASN A 765 18.29 1.74 18.83
C ASN A 765 17.97 3.25 18.93
N VAL A 766 17.68 3.77 20.12
CA VAL A 766 17.53 5.23 20.34
C VAL A 766 18.90 5.91 20.29
N ALA A 767 19.94 5.35 20.93
CA ALA A 767 21.30 5.86 20.86
C ALA A 767 21.81 5.94 19.40
N LEU A 768 21.54 4.92 18.57
CA LEU A 768 21.86 4.96 17.13
C LEU A 768 21.21 6.14 16.41
N LYS A 769 19.99 6.54 16.79
CA LYS A 769 19.29 7.71 16.24
C LYS A 769 19.85 9.02 16.79
N ILE A 770 20.19 9.09 18.06
CA ILE A 770 20.80 10.27 18.68
C ILE A 770 22.19 10.53 18.08
N ASN A 771 23.01 9.49 17.90
CA ASN A 771 24.37 9.63 17.38
C ASN A 771 24.39 10.32 16.01
N VAL A 772 23.57 9.85 15.07
CA VAL A 772 23.47 10.48 13.74
C VAL A 772 22.73 11.81 13.74
N LYS A 773 21.91 12.10 14.76
CA LYS A 773 21.31 13.42 14.97
C LYS A 773 22.35 14.50 15.28
N VAL A 774 23.36 14.14 16.05
CA VAL A 774 24.44 15.05 16.47
C VAL A 774 25.73 14.85 15.66
N GLY A 775 25.58 14.46 14.39
CA GLY A 775 26.66 14.38 13.40
C GLY A 775 27.59 13.16 13.48
N GLY A 776 27.29 12.18 14.33
CA GLY A 776 28.05 10.93 14.44
C GLY A 776 27.82 9.95 13.28
N ARG A 777 28.65 8.89 13.22
CA ARG A 777 28.54 7.78 12.25
C ARG A 777 28.46 6.45 12.98
N ASN A 778 27.41 5.68 12.73
CA ASN A 778 27.14 4.45 13.46
C ASN A 778 28.03 3.30 12.99
N THR A 779 28.12 3.10 11.68
CA THR A 779 28.89 2.04 11.02
C THR A 779 29.29 2.49 9.60
N VAL A 780 30.31 1.85 9.02
CA VAL A 780 30.85 2.11 7.68
C VAL A 780 31.12 0.77 6.99
N LEU A 781 31.00 0.69 5.66
CA LEU A 781 31.40 -0.51 4.91
C LEU A 781 32.94 -0.67 4.91
N VAL A 782 33.47 -1.85 5.23
CA VAL A 782 34.94 -2.10 5.20
C VAL A 782 35.51 -1.87 3.79
N ASP A 783 34.74 -2.18 2.75
CA ASP A 783 35.13 -1.98 1.36
C ASP A 783 35.22 -0.49 0.98
N ALA A 784 34.45 0.39 1.64
CA ALA A 784 34.58 1.83 1.41
C ALA A 784 35.92 2.37 1.94
N LEU A 785 36.31 1.94 3.14
CA LEU A 785 37.58 2.34 3.78
C LEU A 785 38.80 1.82 3.01
N THR A 786 38.68 0.62 2.42
CA THR A 786 39.74 0.00 1.60
C THR A 786 39.64 0.33 0.11
N ARG A 787 38.73 1.25 -0.27
CA ARG A 787 38.44 1.72 -1.65
C ARG A 787 38.13 0.62 -2.67
N ARG A 788 37.40 -0.42 -2.25
CA ARG A 788 37.02 -1.58 -3.07
C ARG A 788 35.60 -1.53 -3.62
N ILE A 789 34.80 -0.49 -3.32
CA ILE A 789 33.45 -0.37 -3.90
C ILE A 789 33.57 0.12 -5.36
N PRO A 790 33.24 -0.71 -6.36
CA PRO A 790 33.41 -0.36 -7.78
C PRO A 790 32.56 0.86 -8.14
N LEU A 791 33.12 1.71 -9.01
CA LEU A 791 32.49 2.95 -9.50
C LEU A 791 32.01 3.92 -8.40
N VAL A 792 32.42 3.75 -7.13
CA VAL A 792 32.09 4.65 -6.02
C VAL A 792 33.34 5.12 -5.29
N SER A 793 34.25 4.23 -4.88
CA SER A 793 35.39 4.60 -4.03
C SER A 793 36.69 4.94 -4.75
N ASP A 794 36.77 4.73 -6.07
CA ASP A 794 37.98 5.02 -6.88
C ASP A 794 38.15 6.52 -7.17
N ARG A 795 37.04 7.25 -7.32
CA ARG A 795 37.01 8.72 -7.49
C ARG A 795 35.76 9.32 -6.84
N PRO A 796 35.75 10.63 -6.51
CA PRO A 796 34.63 11.29 -5.83
C PRO A 796 33.29 10.99 -6.50
N THR A 797 32.41 10.29 -5.79
CA THR A 797 31.10 9.87 -6.30
C THR A 797 30.04 10.29 -5.31
N ILE A 798 28.98 10.93 -5.80
CA ILE A 798 27.83 11.33 -4.98
C ILE A 798 26.63 10.42 -5.29
N ILE A 799 25.99 9.91 -4.24
CA ILE A 799 24.80 9.06 -4.37
C ILE A 799 23.59 9.83 -3.87
N PHE A 800 22.65 10.06 -4.78
CA PHE A 800 21.37 10.70 -4.54
C PHE A 800 20.25 9.68 -4.29
N GLY A 801 19.24 10.13 -3.56
CA GLY A 801 17.93 9.50 -3.44
C GLY A 801 16.83 10.54 -3.64
N ALA A 802 15.71 10.17 -4.26
CA ALA A 802 14.59 11.08 -4.46
C ALA A 802 13.23 10.35 -4.33
N ASP A 803 12.23 11.06 -3.80
CA ASP A 803 10.86 10.57 -3.59
C ASP A 803 9.85 11.72 -3.71
N VAL A 804 8.60 11.39 -4.07
CA VAL A 804 7.47 12.31 -4.03
C VAL A 804 6.32 11.69 -3.26
N THR A 805 5.86 12.38 -2.22
CA THR A 805 4.74 11.92 -1.38
C THR A 805 3.47 12.74 -1.69
N HIS A 806 2.50 12.12 -2.38
CA HIS A 806 1.18 12.67 -2.70
C HIS A 806 0.19 12.70 -1.52
N PRO A 807 -0.76 13.66 -1.47
CA PRO A 807 -1.76 13.78 -0.40
C PRO A 807 -2.70 12.57 -0.33
N HIS A 808 -3.40 12.40 0.80
CA HIS A 808 -4.30 11.25 0.95
C HIS A 808 -5.50 11.35 -0.01
N PRO A 809 -6.09 10.23 -0.45
CA PRO A 809 -7.29 10.24 -1.27
C PRO A 809 -8.43 11.01 -0.58
N GLY A 810 -8.92 12.06 -1.25
CA GLY A 810 -9.93 13.00 -0.73
C GLY A 810 -9.38 14.29 -0.10
N GLU A 811 -8.06 14.49 -0.06
CA GLU A 811 -7.41 15.77 0.29
C GLU A 811 -7.08 16.57 -0.99
N ASP A 812 -8.12 17.03 -1.69
CA ASP A 812 -8.03 17.56 -3.06
C ASP A 812 -7.26 18.91 -3.20
N SER A 813 -6.97 19.61 -2.09
CA SER A 813 -6.22 20.87 -2.07
C SER A 813 -4.75 20.75 -1.65
N SER A 814 -4.36 19.64 -1.01
CA SER A 814 -3.02 19.52 -0.43
C SER A 814 -1.94 19.33 -1.51
N PRO A 815 -0.76 19.96 -1.40
CA PRO A 815 0.33 19.81 -2.36
C PRO A 815 1.00 18.44 -2.26
N SER A 816 1.72 18.06 -3.31
CA SER A 816 2.70 16.97 -3.22
C SER A 816 3.99 17.50 -2.61
N ILE A 817 4.71 16.66 -1.86
CA ILE A 817 6.03 17.04 -1.34
C ILE A 817 7.08 16.20 -2.04
N ALA A 818 8.01 16.86 -2.72
CA ALA A 818 9.21 16.23 -3.24
C ALA A 818 10.34 16.31 -2.23
N ALA A 819 11.15 15.26 -2.16
CA ALA A 819 12.37 15.20 -1.39
C ALA A 819 13.52 14.69 -2.25
N VAL A 820 14.69 15.32 -2.11
CA VAL A 820 15.93 14.90 -2.77
C VAL A 820 17.04 14.91 -1.74
N VAL A 821 17.80 13.83 -1.68
CA VAL A 821 18.84 13.61 -0.69
C VAL A 821 20.14 13.22 -1.38
N ALA A 822 21.28 13.54 -0.78
CA ALA A 822 22.59 13.15 -1.31
C ALA A 822 23.58 12.81 -0.19
N SER A 823 24.45 11.84 -0.45
CA SER A 823 25.60 11.54 0.40
C SER A 823 26.48 12.78 0.60
N GLN A 824 27.08 12.94 1.78
CA GLN A 824 27.93 14.09 2.14
C GLN A 824 29.36 13.70 2.56
N ASP A 825 29.65 12.41 2.65
CA ASP A 825 30.98 11.84 2.89
C ASP A 825 31.40 10.89 1.75
N TRP A 826 32.69 10.89 1.45
CA TRP A 826 33.32 10.03 0.44
C TRP A 826 34.73 9.67 0.90
N PRO A 827 35.17 8.38 0.79
CA PRO A 827 34.50 7.27 0.13
C PRO A 827 33.42 6.53 0.97
N GLU A 828 33.12 6.93 2.20
CA GLU A 828 32.30 6.13 3.13
C GLU A 828 30.79 6.07 2.85
N VAL A 829 30.19 7.12 2.29
CA VAL A 829 28.77 7.18 1.88
C VAL A 829 27.79 6.81 3.02
N THR A 830 27.93 7.44 4.20
CA THR A 830 27.12 7.19 5.40
C THR A 830 26.35 8.42 5.91
N LYS A 831 26.90 9.61 5.69
CA LYS A 831 26.27 10.90 5.95
C LYS A 831 25.46 11.34 4.75
N TYR A 832 24.29 11.91 5.01
CA TYR A 832 23.41 12.40 3.95
C TYR A 832 22.76 13.72 4.37
N ALA A 833 22.60 14.63 3.41
CA ALA A 833 21.77 15.82 3.53
C ALA A 833 20.56 15.68 2.59
N GLY A 834 19.44 16.28 2.97
CA GLY A 834 18.19 16.27 2.25
C GLY A 834 17.67 17.67 1.99
N LEU A 835 16.91 17.82 0.93
CA LEU A 835 16.15 19.02 0.62
C LEU A 835 14.71 18.57 0.40
N VAL A 836 13.76 19.44 0.72
CA VAL A 836 12.33 19.21 0.48
C VAL A 836 11.71 20.43 -0.20
N SER A 837 10.73 20.21 -1.08
CA SER A 837 9.95 21.28 -1.69
C SER A 837 8.49 20.86 -1.86
N ALA A 838 7.59 21.82 -1.71
CA ALA A 838 6.17 21.64 -2.00
C ALA A 838 5.89 21.97 -3.47
N GLN A 839 5.20 21.05 -4.15
CA GLN A 839 4.82 21.18 -5.55
C GLN A 839 3.32 20.88 -5.75
N ALA A 840 2.82 21.09 -6.97
CA ALA A 840 1.39 21.01 -7.26
C ALA A 840 0.73 19.68 -6.84
N HIS A 841 -0.58 19.72 -6.61
CA HIS A 841 -1.38 18.55 -6.22
C HIS A 841 -1.18 17.42 -7.24
N ARG A 842 -0.79 16.23 -6.76
CA ARG A 842 -0.49 15.02 -7.56
C ARG A 842 0.53 15.19 -8.70
N GLN A 843 1.39 16.21 -8.62
CA GLN A 843 2.55 16.36 -9.51
C GLN A 843 3.64 15.35 -9.12
N GLU A 844 3.99 14.43 -10.03
CA GLU A 844 5.05 13.44 -9.81
C GLU A 844 6.45 13.93 -10.20
N LEU A 845 6.60 14.71 -11.29
CA LEU A 845 7.91 15.24 -11.69
C LEU A 845 8.42 16.25 -10.66
N ILE A 846 9.64 16.10 -10.15
CA ILE A 846 10.21 17.00 -9.13
C ILE A 846 10.58 18.36 -9.76
N GLN A 847 9.71 19.36 -9.58
CA GLN A 847 9.84 20.68 -10.20
C GLN A 847 11.06 21.49 -9.71
N ASP A 848 11.61 21.10 -8.56
CA ASP A 848 12.62 21.87 -7.83
C ASP A 848 14.05 21.30 -7.98
N LEU A 849 14.26 20.25 -8.77
CA LEU A 849 15.60 19.68 -9.02
C LEU A 849 16.59 20.72 -9.53
N PHE A 850 16.14 21.56 -10.46
CA PHE A 850 16.85 22.74 -10.96
C PHE A 850 15.84 23.85 -11.27
N LYS A 851 16.15 25.08 -10.85
CA LYS A 851 15.32 26.27 -11.07
C LYS A 851 16.14 27.46 -11.52
N VAL A 852 15.52 28.32 -12.31
CA VAL A 852 16.03 29.64 -12.69
C VAL A 852 14.98 30.67 -12.34
N TRP A 853 15.37 31.78 -11.70
CA TRP A 853 14.48 32.90 -11.41
C TRP A 853 15.22 34.23 -11.57
N GLN A 854 14.46 35.31 -11.73
CA GLN A 854 15.02 36.67 -11.68
C GLN A 854 14.99 37.15 -10.23
N ASP A 855 16.14 37.46 -9.67
CA ASP A 855 16.32 38.13 -8.40
C ASP A 855 16.45 39.65 -8.65
N PRO A 856 15.68 40.51 -7.95
CA PRO A 856 15.70 41.96 -8.19
C PRO A 856 17.08 42.63 -8.04
N HIS A 857 18.01 42.03 -7.31
CA HIS A 857 19.35 42.58 -7.06
C HIS A 857 20.48 41.78 -7.73
N ARG A 858 20.27 40.48 -7.97
CA ARG A 858 21.28 39.57 -8.54
C ARG A 858 21.02 39.17 -10.00
N GLY A 859 19.94 39.65 -10.61
CA GLY A 859 19.56 39.27 -11.97
C GLY A 859 19.19 37.79 -12.04
N THR A 860 19.61 37.09 -13.09
CA THR A 860 19.23 35.69 -13.31
C THR A 860 19.98 34.75 -12.36
N VAL A 861 19.29 34.26 -11.34
CA VAL A 861 19.83 33.31 -10.35
C VAL A 861 19.41 31.89 -10.73
N THR A 862 20.37 30.96 -10.64
CA THR A 862 20.16 29.52 -10.83
C THR A 862 20.34 28.77 -9.51
N GLY A 863 19.45 27.84 -9.23
CA GLY A 863 19.38 27.08 -7.97
C GLY A 863 18.63 25.75 -8.15
N GLY A 864 18.06 25.25 -7.06
CA GLY A 864 17.35 23.97 -7.04
C GLY A 864 18.14 22.87 -6.33
N MET A 865 17.46 21.76 -6.09
CA MET A 865 17.86 20.77 -5.10
C MET A 865 19.18 20.07 -5.45
N ILE A 866 19.42 19.77 -6.73
CA ILE A 866 20.68 19.14 -7.16
C ILE A 866 21.85 20.11 -6.95
N LYS A 867 21.69 21.37 -7.33
CA LYS A 867 22.77 22.37 -7.26
C LYS A 867 23.24 22.57 -5.82
N GLU A 868 22.31 22.75 -4.88
CA GLU A 868 22.63 22.95 -3.46
C GLU A 868 23.30 21.71 -2.83
N LEU A 869 22.85 20.49 -3.18
CA LEU A 869 23.46 19.25 -2.67
C LEU A 869 24.87 19.01 -3.24
N LEU A 870 25.14 19.39 -4.50
CA LEU A 870 26.48 19.37 -5.09
C LEU A 870 27.43 20.38 -4.40
N ILE A 871 26.95 21.58 -4.10
CA ILE A 871 27.71 22.59 -3.32
C ILE A 871 28.00 22.06 -1.90
N SER A 872 26.99 21.46 -1.26
CA SER A 872 27.12 20.85 0.08
C SER A 872 28.18 19.75 0.09
N PHE A 873 28.16 18.83 -0.88
CA PHE A 873 29.16 17.77 -1.02
C PHE A 873 30.58 18.34 -1.18
N LYS A 874 30.77 19.38 -2.01
CA LYS A 874 32.07 20.03 -2.20
C LYS A 874 32.60 20.68 -0.91
N ARG A 875 31.71 21.21 -0.07
CA ARG A 875 32.10 21.76 1.25
C ARG A 875 32.42 20.67 2.27
N ALA A 876 31.67 19.57 2.27
CA ALA A 876 31.83 18.49 3.24
C ALA A 876 33.05 17.60 2.94
N THR A 877 33.32 17.31 1.66
CA THR A 877 34.40 16.40 1.23
C THR A 877 35.66 17.11 0.72
N GLY A 878 35.58 18.42 0.44
CA GLY A 878 36.61 19.14 -0.31
C GLY A 878 36.70 18.77 -1.79
N GLN A 879 35.89 17.83 -2.30
CA GLN A 879 35.95 17.31 -3.67
C GLN A 879 34.70 17.65 -4.49
N LYS A 880 34.84 17.87 -5.81
CA LYS A 880 33.68 17.93 -6.71
C LYS A 880 33.33 16.48 -7.09
N PRO A 881 32.04 16.08 -7.14
CA PRO A 881 31.69 14.77 -7.67
C PRO A 881 32.19 14.60 -9.10
N GLN A 882 32.76 13.45 -9.40
CA GLN A 882 33.15 13.03 -10.75
C GLN A 882 32.20 11.96 -11.30
N ARG A 883 31.23 11.49 -10.50
CA ARG A 883 30.10 10.65 -10.90
C ARG A 883 28.87 10.99 -10.07
N ILE A 884 27.70 10.75 -10.65
CA ILE A 884 26.39 10.84 -9.99
C ILE A 884 25.69 9.48 -10.11
N ILE A 885 25.22 8.94 -9.00
CA ILE A 885 24.29 7.79 -8.96
C ILE A 885 22.99 8.30 -8.36
N PHE A 886 21.86 8.13 -9.05
CA PHE A 886 20.58 8.72 -8.67
C PHE A 886 19.51 7.64 -8.51
N TYR A 887 19.03 7.41 -7.29
CA TYR A 887 17.96 6.47 -6.99
C TYR A 887 16.61 7.18 -6.81
N ARG A 888 15.62 6.88 -7.65
CA ARG A 888 14.30 7.54 -7.66
C ARG A 888 13.19 6.57 -7.23
N ASP A 889 12.64 6.73 -6.03
CA ASP A 889 11.48 5.96 -5.55
C ASP A 889 10.17 6.48 -6.19
N GLY A 890 9.09 5.69 -6.11
CA GLY A 890 7.71 6.13 -6.34
C GLY A 890 7.20 6.12 -7.80
N VAL A 891 8.08 6.03 -8.80
CA VAL A 891 7.70 6.22 -10.22
C VAL A 891 7.14 4.95 -10.86
N SER A 892 6.03 5.09 -11.61
CA SER A 892 5.44 3.98 -12.40
C SER A 892 6.06 3.88 -13.81
N GLU A 893 6.04 2.67 -14.39
CA GLU A 893 6.66 2.37 -15.71
C GLU A 893 6.16 3.32 -16.82
N GLY A 894 4.85 3.60 -16.87
CA GLY A 894 4.26 4.53 -17.82
C GLY A 894 4.71 6.00 -17.68
N GLN A 895 5.50 6.32 -16.66
CA GLN A 895 6.10 7.64 -16.43
C GLN A 895 7.63 7.67 -16.62
N PHE A 896 8.29 6.52 -16.85
CA PHE A 896 9.75 6.41 -16.88
C PHE A 896 10.40 7.40 -17.87
N TYR A 897 9.91 7.47 -19.10
CA TYR A 897 10.42 8.43 -20.09
C TYR A 897 10.25 9.88 -19.68
N GLN A 898 9.08 10.24 -19.13
CA GLN A 898 8.79 11.62 -18.74
C GLN A 898 9.67 12.04 -17.54
N VAL A 899 9.84 11.16 -16.56
CA VAL A 899 10.73 11.35 -15.41
C VAL A 899 12.17 11.45 -15.88
N LEU A 900 12.66 10.50 -16.68
CA LEU A 900 14.04 10.50 -17.16
C LEU A 900 14.38 11.79 -17.90
N LEU A 901 13.59 12.15 -18.92
CA LEU A 901 13.87 13.31 -19.78
C LEU A 901 13.86 14.62 -18.99
N TYR A 902 12.97 14.77 -18.02
CA TYR A 902 12.86 15.98 -17.20
C TYR A 902 13.90 16.04 -16.07
N GLU A 903 14.03 14.95 -15.29
CA GLU A 903 14.88 14.93 -14.09
C GLU A 903 16.38 14.82 -14.45
N LEU A 904 16.75 14.11 -15.53
CA LEU A 904 18.14 14.07 -16.02
C LEU A 904 18.58 15.42 -16.59
N ASP A 905 17.74 16.09 -17.37
CA ASP A 905 18.00 17.44 -17.88
C ASP A 905 18.18 18.45 -16.73
N ALA A 906 17.35 18.36 -15.68
CA ALA A 906 17.53 19.16 -14.48
C ALA A 906 18.88 18.89 -13.77
N ILE A 907 19.31 17.63 -13.68
CA ILE A 907 20.65 17.27 -13.15
C ILE A 907 21.77 17.88 -14.01
N ARG A 908 21.65 17.81 -15.34
CA ARG A 908 22.63 18.38 -16.30
C ARG A 908 22.73 19.90 -16.15
N LYS A 909 21.59 20.59 -16.13
CA LYS A 909 21.51 22.04 -15.95
C LYS A 909 22.08 22.48 -14.60
N ALA A 910 21.79 21.75 -13.52
CA ALA A 910 22.38 22.00 -12.22
C ALA A 910 23.92 21.91 -12.24
N CYS A 911 24.48 20.89 -12.89
CA CYS A 911 25.94 20.76 -13.05
C CYS A 911 26.53 21.90 -13.89
N ALA A 912 26.01 22.15 -15.09
CA ALA A 912 26.48 23.24 -15.95
C ALA A 912 26.36 24.64 -15.32
N SER A 913 25.40 24.84 -14.39
CA SER A 913 25.24 26.10 -13.64
C SER A 913 26.26 26.33 -12.51
N LEU A 914 27.11 25.33 -12.20
CA LEU A 914 28.18 25.43 -11.21
C LEU A 914 29.53 25.71 -11.86
N GLU A 915 29.78 25.15 -13.04
CA GLU A 915 31.00 25.34 -13.82
C GLU A 915 30.71 25.00 -15.30
N PRO A 916 31.14 25.85 -16.26
CA PRO A 916 31.04 25.53 -17.68
C PRO A 916 31.71 24.19 -17.98
N ASN A 917 31.03 23.35 -18.78
CA ASN A 917 31.47 21.98 -19.15
C ASN A 917 31.53 20.95 -18.00
N TYR A 918 31.13 21.27 -16.76
CA TYR A 918 31.01 20.25 -15.70
C TYR A 918 29.83 19.31 -15.98
N GLN A 919 30.16 18.13 -16.52
CA GLN A 919 29.21 17.08 -16.91
C GLN A 919 29.67 15.71 -16.36
N PRO A 920 29.52 15.44 -15.05
CA PRO A 920 29.87 14.14 -14.49
C PRO A 920 28.95 13.05 -15.07
N PRO A 921 29.44 11.84 -15.35
CA PRO A 921 28.61 10.73 -15.81
C PRO A 921 27.54 10.34 -14.78
N VAL A 922 26.33 10.07 -15.27
CA VAL A 922 25.12 9.79 -14.46
C VAL A 922 24.67 8.34 -14.66
N THR A 923 24.33 7.68 -13.55
CA THR A 923 23.49 6.47 -13.54
C THR A 923 22.17 6.80 -12.86
N PHE A 924 21.05 6.60 -13.55
CA PHE A 924 19.69 6.89 -13.08
C PHE A 924 18.92 5.58 -12.89
N VAL A 925 18.53 5.28 -11.67
CA VAL A 925 17.88 4.02 -11.28
C VAL A 925 16.55 4.33 -10.60
N VAL A 926 15.44 3.90 -11.20
CA VAL A 926 14.13 3.90 -10.52
C VAL A 926 14.08 2.74 -9.54
N VAL A 927 13.52 3.01 -8.36
CA VAL A 927 13.26 2.05 -7.30
C VAL A 927 11.75 1.91 -7.14
N GLN A 928 11.24 0.70 -7.18
CA GLN A 928 9.83 0.40 -6.97
C GLN A 928 9.72 -0.61 -5.82
N LYS A 929 9.22 -0.16 -4.68
CA LYS A 929 8.86 -1.04 -3.56
C LYS A 929 7.41 -1.54 -3.63
N ARG A 930 6.55 -0.81 -4.34
CA ARG A 930 5.09 -1.03 -4.37
C ARG A 930 4.66 -1.70 -5.68
N HIS A 931 5.15 -2.91 -5.91
CA HIS A 931 4.75 -3.75 -7.03
C HIS A 931 4.15 -5.09 -6.56
N HIS A 932 3.82 -5.92 -7.53
CA HIS A 932 3.01 -7.10 -7.34
C HIS A 932 3.83 -8.38 -7.11
N THR A 933 5.00 -8.47 -7.73
CA THR A 933 5.97 -9.56 -7.58
C THR A 933 6.23 -9.94 -6.12
N ARG A 934 6.12 -11.24 -5.83
CA ARG A 934 6.55 -11.93 -4.60
C ARG A 934 7.45 -13.10 -5.01
N LEU A 935 8.42 -13.39 -4.16
CA LEU A 935 9.36 -14.48 -4.34
C LEU A 935 9.29 -15.39 -3.11
N PHE A 936 9.17 -16.68 -3.36
CA PHE A 936 9.08 -17.75 -2.36
C PHE A 936 10.29 -18.67 -2.52
N ALA A 937 10.76 -19.27 -1.43
CA ALA A 937 11.80 -20.30 -1.52
C ALA A 937 11.25 -21.51 -2.28
N ASN A 938 12.10 -22.17 -3.09
CA ASN A 938 11.69 -23.38 -3.81
C ASN A 938 11.16 -24.46 -2.84
N ASN A 939 11.85 -24.64 -1.71
CA ASN A 939 11.46 -25.53 -0.62
C ASN A 939 11.44 -24.77 0.73
N HIS A 940 10.24 -24.51 1.27
CA HIS A 940 10.05 -23.84 2.57
C HIS A 940 10.66 -24.61 3.76
N ASN A 941 10.90 -25.92 3.62
CA ASN A 941 11.46 -26.76 4.68
C ASN A 941 13.00 -26.69 4.73
N ASP A 942 13.67 -26.16 3.70
CA ASP A 942 15.13 -26.01 3.71
C ASP A 942 15.56 -24.71 4.41
N GLN A 943 15.87 -24.84 5.71
CA GLN A 943 16.38 -23.77 6.57
C GLN A 943 17.67 -23.09 6.07
N ARG A 944 18.36 -23.63 5.05
CA ARG A 944 19.51 -22.98 4.40
C ARG A 944 19.10 -21.95 3.36
N THR A 945 17.85 -21.98 2.90
CA THR A 945 17.31 -21.12 1.82
C THR A 945 16.25 -20.12 2.29
N VAL A 946 15.77 -20.25 3.54
CA VAL A 946 14.80 -19.35 4.16
C VAL A 946 15.33 -18.66 5.40
N ASP A 947 14.76 -17.50 5.73
CA ASP A 947 14.90 -16.88 7.04
C ASP A 947 13.92 -17.47 8.08
N ARG A 948 13.98 -16.95 9.31
CA ARG A 948 13.14 -17.41 10.45
C ARG A 948 11.63 -17.25 10.24
N SER A 949 11.20 -16.50 9.24
CA SER A 949 9.79 -16.29 8.90
C SER A 949 9.32 -17.14 7.71
N GLY A 950 10.21 -17.93 7.10
CA GLY A 950 9.97 -18.67 5.86
C GLY A 950 10.16 -17.84 4.59
N ASN A 951 10.71 -16.63 4.69
CA ASN A 951 10.98 -15.78 3.52
C ASN A 951 12.32 -16.14 2.88
N ILE A 952 12.46 -15.83 1.58
CA ILE A 952 13.75 -15.89 0.88
C ILE A 952 14.84 -15.07 1.61
N LEU A 953 16.10 -15.51 1.50
CA LEU A 953 17.20 -14.89 2.23
C LEU A 953 17.48 -13.43 1.83
N PRO A 954 17.94 -12.59 2.78
CA PRO A 954 18.41 -11.24 2.47
C PRO A 954 19.63 -11.28 1.54
N GLY A 955 19.60 -10.48 0.48
CA GLY A 955 20.57 -10.51 -0.61
C GLY A 955 20.12 -11.30 -1.83
N THR A 956 18.95 -11.97 -1.79
CA THR A 956 18.40 -12.66 -2.97
C THR A 956 18.11 -11.67 -4.10
N VAL A 957 18.74 -11.88 -5.25
CA VAL A 957 18.58 -11.13 -6.49
C VAL A 957 18.00 -12.02 -7.58
N VAL A 958 17.08 -11.45 -8.37
CA VAL A 958 16.57 -12.03 -9.61
C VAL A 958 16.72 -10.98 -10.72
N ASP A 959 17.47 -11.32 -11.76
CA ASP A 959 17.73 -10.49 -12.95
C ASP A 959 17.49 -11.26 -14.26
N SER A 960 16.56 -12.22 -14.22
CA SER A 960 16.19 -13.06 -15.36
C SER A 960 14.76 -13.62 -15.24
N LYS A 961 14.24 -14.15 -16.36
CA LYS A 961 12.90 -14.74 -16.57
C LYS A 961 11.70 -13.82 -16.31
N ILE A 962 11.61 -13.19 -15.14
CA ILE A 962 10.52 -12.27 -14.71
C ILE A 962 10.91 -10.78 -14.77
N CYS A 963 12.09 -10.50 -15.33
CA CYS A 963 12.61 -9.16 -15.57
C CYS A 963 12.36 -8.74 -17.04
N HIS A 964 12.61 -7.47 -17.37
CA HIS A 964 12.43 -6.97 -18.74
C HIS A 964 13.28 -7.76 -19.76
N PRO A 965 12.76 -8.09 -20.96
CA PRO A 965 13.50 -8.91 -21.94
C PRO A 965 14.87 -8.34 -22.34
N THR A 966 14.98 -7.01 -22.41
CA THR A 966 16.15 -6.30 -22.96
C THR A 966 16.77 -5.24 -22.04
N GLU A 967 16.00 -4.69 -21.10
CA GLU A 967 16.40 -3.52 -20.32
C GLU A 967 17.14 -3.93 -19.05
N PHE A 968 17.85 -2.99 -18.43
CA PHE A 968 18.64 -3.26 -17.24
C PHE A 968 17.81 -3.10 -15.96
N ASP A 969 17.05 -4.14 -15.61
CA ASP A 969 16.27 -4.23 -14.37
C ASP A 969 16.62 -5.46 -13.51
N PHE A 970 16.33 -5.40 -12.21
CA PHE A 970 16.46 -6.54 -11.29
C PHE A 970 15.59 -6.38 -10.04
N TYR A 971 15.14 -7.51 -9.49
CA TYR A 971 14.56 -7.57 -8.15
C TYR A 971 15.64 -7.89 -7.11
N LEU A 972 15.62 -7.22 -5.97
CA LEU A 972 16.50 -7.47 -4.83
C LEU A 972 15.69 -7.52 -3.52
N CYS A 973 15.71 -8.68 -2.85
CA CYS A 973 15.24 -8.83 -1.48
C CYS A 973 16.40 -8.60 -0.50
N SER A 974 16.76 -7.35 -0.25
CA SER A 974 17.90 -6.96 0.60
C SER A 974 17.71 -7.21 2.11
N HIS A 975 16.52 -7.60 2.57
CA HIS A 975 16.11 -7.56 3.98
C HIS A 975 15.46 -8.88 4.45
N ALA A 976 15.53 -9.14 5.76
CA ALA A 976 14.87 -10.29 6.37
C ALA A 976 13.40 -9.98 6.68
N GLY A 977 12.53 -10.94 6.38
CA GLY A 977 11.14 -10.95 6.81
C GLY A 977 11.05 -10.97 8.33
N ILE A 978 10.30 -10.00 8.88
CA ILE A 978 9.95 -9.97 10.31
C ILE A 978 8.57 -10.60 10.50
N GLN A 979 7.65 -10.29 9.59
CA GLN A 979 6.26 -10.71 9.58
C GLN A 979 5.74 -10.61 8.14
N GLY A 980 4.81 -11.49 7.78
CA GLY A 980 4.23 -11.53 6.44
C GLY A 980 5.17 -12.11 5.38
N THR A 981 4.83 -11.88 4.11
CA THR A 981 5.70 -12.18 2.97
C THR A 981 6.50 -10.95 2.56
N SER A 982 7.81 -11.10 2.43
CA SER A 982 8.74 -10.07 2.00
C SER A 982 8.38 -9.56 0.60
N ARG A 983 8.56 -8.25 0.41
CA ARG A 983 8.44 -7.59 -0.90
C ARG A 983 9.88 -7.29 -1.36
N PRO A 984 10.45 -8.01 -2.35
CA PRO A 984 11.68 -7.55 -2.97
C PRO A 984 11.45 -6.14 -3.53
N ALA A 985 12.49 -5.33 -3.64
CA ALA A 985 12.41 -4.07 -4.36
C ALA A 985 12.84 -4.28 -5.81
N HIS A 986 12.11 -3.72 -6.75
CA HIS A 986 12.44 -3.70 -8.16
C HIS A 986 13.30 -2.46 -8.46
N TYR A 987 14.42 -2.65 -9.15
CA TYR A 987 15.34 -1.61 -9.57
C TYR A 987 15.42 -1.62 -11.09
N HIS A 988 15.17 -0.49 -11.73
CA HIS A 988 15.20 -0.37 -13.18
C HIS A 988 16.12 0.80 -13.58
N VAL A 989 17.17 0.52 -14.34
CA VAL A 989 18.16 1.52 -14.78
C VAL A 989 17.67 2.19 -16.05
N LEU A 990 17.29 3.46 -15.96
CA LEU A 990 16.79 4.25 -17.10
C LEU A 990 17.91 4.93 -17.89
N TRP A 991 19.07 5.12 -17.27
CA TRP A 991 20.25 5.74 -17.88
C TRP A 991 21.52 5.29 -17.18
N ASP A 992 22.58 4.99 -17.93
CA ASP A 992 23.89 4.69 -17.35
C ASP A 992 25.08 5.06 -18.24
N GLU A 993 25.75 6.15 -17.90
CA GLU A 993 27.02 6.55 -18.49
C GLU A 993 28.25 6.02 -17.73
N ASN A 994 28.06 5.54 -16.49
CA ASN A 994 29.15 4.96 -15.70
C ASN A 994 29.45 3.52 -16.11
N LYS A 995 28.54 2.88 -16.86
CA LYS A 995 28.67 1.54 -17.44
C LYS A 995 28.87 0.46 -16.38
N PHE A 996 28.01 0.46 -15.38
CA PHE A 996 27.93 -0.59 -14.38
C PHE A 996 27.69 -1.94 -15.05
N THR A 997 28.44 -2.96 -14.62
CA THR A 997 28.01 -4.35 -14.81
C THR A 997 26.84 -4.68 -13.87
N ALA A 998 26.11 -5.76 -14.18
CA ALA A 998 25.02 -6.23 -13.34
C ALA A 998 25.48 -6.52 -11.90
N ASP A 999 26.61 -7.22 -11.72
CA ASP A 999 27.14 -7.56 -10.39
C ASP A 999 27.57 -6.33 -9.58
N GLU A 1000 28.21 -5.34 -10.21
CA GLU A 1000 28.63 -4.12 -9.52
C GLU A 1000 27.44 -3.32 -8.98
N LEU A 1001 26.41 -3.11 -9.80
CA LEU A 1001 25.23 -2.34 -9.37
C LEU A 1001 24.41 -3.11 -8.33
N GLN A 1002 24.12 -4.39 -8.58
CA GLN A 1002 23.37 -5.23 -7.64
C GLN A 1002 24.07 -5.32 -6.28
N THR A 1003 25.40 -5.51 -6.27
CA THR A 1003 26.21 -5.56 -5.05
C THR A 1003 26.25 -4.21 -4.35
N LEU A 1004 26.41 -3.09 -5.08
CA LEU A 1004 26.35 -1.75 -4.52
C LEU A 1004 24.98 -1.48 -3.85
N THR A 1005 23.88 -1.74 -4.55
CA THR A 1005 22.52 -1.54 -4.04
C THR A 1005 22.26 -2.39 -2.79
N ASN A 1006 22.67 -3.66 -2.79
CA ASN A 1006 22.57 -4.54 -1.62
C ASN A 1006 23.43 -4.04 -0.45
N ASN A 1007 24.69 -3.71 -0.68
CA ASN A 1007 25.62 -3.30 0.38
C ASN A 1007 25.21 -1.98 1.03
N LEU A 1008 24.70 -1.03 0.24
CA LEU A 1008 24.10 0.20 0.77
C LEU A 1008 22.92 -0.08 1.70
N CYS A 1009 22.11 -1.13 1.51
CA CYS A 1009 21.01 -1.46 2.41
C CYS A 1009 21.45 -1.75 3.87
N TYR A 1010 22.73 -2.02 4.11
CA TYR A 1010 23.31 -2.20 5.44
C TYR A 1010 23.82 -0.90 6.10
N THR A 1011 23.87 0.24 5.38
CA THR A 1011 24.30 1.55 5.93
C THR A 1011 23.14 2.40 6.47
N TYR A 1012 21.94 1.82 6.60
CA TYR A 1012 20.79 2.53 7.17
C TYR A 1012 20.94 2.77 8.67
N ALA A 1013 21.17 4.02 9.04
CA ALA A 1013 21.65 4.39 10.37
C ALA A 1013 20.74 4.03 11.55
N ARG A 1014 19.42 3.87 11.33
CA ARG A 1014 18.42 3.80 12.42
C ARG A 1014 18.27 2.42 13.06
N CYS A 1015 18.91 1.38 12.54
CA CYS A 1015 18.85 0.02 13.07
C CYS A 1015 20.04 -0.83 12.66
N THR A 1016 20.32 -1.89 13.41
CA THR A 1016 21.31 -2.92 13.05
C THR A 1016 20.70 -4.03 12.18
N ARG A 1017 20.05 -3.63 11.09
CA ARG A 1017 19.39 -4.52 10.12
C ARG A 1017 19.54 -3.94 8.71
N SER A 1018 19.63 -4.81 7.71
CA SER A 1018 19.48 -4.41 6.31
C SER A 1018 18.03 -4.00 6.04
N VAL A 1019 17.85 -2.91 5.29
CA VAL A 1019 16.54 -2.37 4.91
C VAL A 1019 16.09 -2.80 3.52
N SER A 1020 14.77 -2.72 3.26
CA SER A 1020 14.10 -3.23 2.05
C SER A 1020 14.29 -2.40 0.78
N ILE A 1021 14.85 -1.20 0.89
CA ILE A 1021 15.21 -0.33 -0.24
C ILE A 1021 16.52 0.38 0.10
N VAL A 1022 17.27 0.77 -0.92
CA VAL A 1022 18.54 1.48 -0.79
C VAL A 1022 18.36 2.76 0.08
N PRO A 1023 19.24 3.04 1.07
CA PRO A 1023 18.99 4.11 2.04
C PRO A 1023 18.81 5.53 1.49
N PRO A 1024 19.44 5.98 0.38
CA PRO A 1024 19.13 7.27 -0.22
C PRO A 1024 17.63 7.43 -0.51
N ALA A 1025 17.01 6.46 -1.20
CA ALA A 1025 15.57 6.46 -1.46
C ALA A 1025 14.76 6.43 -0.16
N TYR A 1026 15.16 5.59 0.81
CA TYR A 1026 14.52 5.52 2.12
C TYR A 1026 14.56 6.88 2.86
N TYR A 1027 15.69 7.57 2.83
CA TYR A 1027 15.85 8.88 3.48
C TYR A 1027 15.05 9.97 2.77
N ALA A 1028 14.90 9.93 1.44
CA ALA A 1028 14.04 10.84 0.69
C ALA A 1028 12.56 10.69 1.12
N HIS A 1029 12.04 9.47 1.14
CA HIS A 1029 10.67 9.20 1.62
C HIS A 1029 10.47 9.65 3.08
N LEU A 1030 11.46 9.47 3.96
CA LEU A 1030 11.39 9.99 5.33
C LEU A 1030 11.43 11.52 5.40
N ALA A 1031 12.14 12.19 4.50
CA ALA A 1031 12.20 13.65 4.42
C ALA A 1031 10.88 14.25 3.93
N ALA A 1032 10.31 13.70 2.85
CA ALA A 1032 8.99 14.09 2.34
C ALA A 1032 7.90 13.89 3.41
N PHE A 1033 7.92 12.74 4.12
CA PHE A 1033 7.01 12.49 5.24
C PHE A 1033 7.25 13.42 6.44
N ARG A 1034 8.49 13.85 6.72
CA ARG A 1034 8.76 14.85 7.78
C ARG A 1034 8.18 16.21 7.42
N ALA A 1035 8.41 16.67 6.20
CA ALA A 1035 7.99 17.99 5.73
C ALA A 1035 6.47 18.20 5.80
N ARG A 1036 5.67 17.13 5.70
CA ARG A 1036 4.22 17.14 5.99
C ARG A 1036 3.85 17.82 7.30
N PHE A 1037 4.63 17.60 8.36
CA PHE A 1037 4.33 18.16 9.69
C PHE A 1037 4.62 19.67 9.80
N TYR A 1038 5.37 20.24 8.85
CA TYR A 1038 5.65 21.68 8.82
C TYR A 1038 4.57 22.47 8.08
N MET A 1039 3.71 21.78 7.33
CA MET A 1039 2.53 22.39 6.76
C MET A 1039 1.56 22.76 7.89
N GLU A 1040 1.18 24.03 7.97
CA GLU A 1040 0.08 24.43 8.83
C GLU A 1040 -1.22 23.77 8.33
N PRO A 1041 -2.05 23.19 9.21
CA PRO A 1041 -3.36 22.75 8.82
C PRO A 1041 -4.18 23.98 8.40
N GLU A 1042 -4.70 23.99 7.17
CA GLU A 1042 -5.61 25.04 6.73
C GLU A 1042 -6.80 25.08 7.70
N THR A 1043 -6.96 26.21 8.40
CA THR A 1043 -8.13 26.44 9.25
C THR A 1043 -9.36 26.46 8.35
N SER A 1044 -10.26 25.48 8.56
CA SER A 1044 -11.42 25.25 7.70
C SER A 1044 -12.55 26.28 7.85
N ASP A 1045 -12.20 27.53 8.18
CA ASP A 1045 -13.10 28.63 8.55
C ASP A 1045 -12.88 29.93 7.74
N SER A 1046 -11.99 29.95 6.74
CA SER A 1046 -11.88 31.06 5.78
C SER A 1046 -13.09 31.23 4.84
N GLY A 1047 -14.23 30.61 5.15
CA GLY A 1047 -15.54 30.87 4.56
C GLY A 1047 -16.31 32.01 5.23
N SER A 1048 -15.76 32.67 6.26
CA SER A 1048 -16.39 33.80 6.94
C SER A 1048 -16.18 35.11 6.18
N MET A 1049 -17.27 35.59 5.56
CA MET A 1049 -17.32 36.84 4.78
C MET A 1049 -17.01 38.06 5.66
N ALA A 1050 -15.94 38.79 5.35
CA ALA A 1050 -15.73 40.14 5.89
C ALA A 1050 -16.62 41.13 5.14
N SER A 1051 -17.71 41.55 5.78
CA SER A 1051 -18.64 42.57 5.25
C SER A 1051 -18.05 43.98 5.39
N GLY A 1052 -17.58 44.55 4.28
CA GLY A 1052 -17.23 45.97 4.17
C GLY A 1052 -18.08 46.63 3.08
N ALA A 1053 -18.95 47.58 3.45
CA ALA A 1053 -19.87 48.22 2.52
C ALA A 1053 -19.22 49.41 1.78
N ALA A 1054 -19.34 49.43 0.46
CA ALA A 1054 -19.17 50.63 -0.36
C ALA A 1054 -20.12 50.55 -1.58
N THR A 1055 -20.84 51.64 -1.86
CA THR A 1055 -21.98 51.68 -2.79
C THR A 1055 -21.63 52.22 -4.17
N SER A 1056 -21.97 51.49 -5.25
CA SER A 1056 -22.32 52.07 -6.56
C SER A 1056 -23.15 51.08 -7.41
N ARG A 1057 -23.77 51.57 -8.48
CA ARG A 1057 -25.03 51.02 -9.06
C ARG A 1057 -24.84 50.10 -10.29
N GLY A 1058 -25.54 48.95 -10.27
CA GLY A 1058 -26.44 48.51 -11.36
C GLY A 1058 -25.89 47.64 -12.53
N LEU A 1059 -26.41 46.41 -12.65
CA LEU A 1059 -26.82 45.67 -13.88
C LEU A 1059 -27.30 44.23 -13.50
N PRO A 1060 -28.13 43.53 -14.32
CA PRO A 1060 -28.91 42.35 -13.88
C PRO A 1060 -28.17 40.99 -13.96
N PRO A 1061 -28.65 39.94 -13.27
CA PRO A 1061 -27.93 38.67 -13.12
C PRO A 1061 -28.22 37.65 -14.25
N GLY A 1062 -27.17 37.20 -14.96
CA GLY A 1062 -27.37 36.26 -16.06
C GLY A 1062 -26.12 35.61 -16.67
N ALA A 1063 -25.28 34.91 -15.87
CA ALA A 1063 -24.40 33.82 -16.34
C ALA A 1063 -23.69 33.12 -15.17
N ARG A 1064 -23.93 31.82 -14.95
CA ARG A 1064 -23.09 31.02 -14.04
C ARG A 1064 -21.83 30.57 -14.76
N SER A 1065 -20.81 31.42 -14.76
CA SER A 1065 -19.48 31.02 -15.25
C SER A 1065 -18.88 29.94 -14.36
N ALA A 1066 -18.43 28.84 -14.95
CA ALA A 1066 -17.72 27.79 -14.23
C ALA A 1066 -16.38 28.34 -13.72
N ARG A 1067 -16.05 28.09 -12.44
CA ARG A 1067 -14.74 28.44 -11.89
C ARG A 1067 -13.65 27.64 -12.61
N VAL A 1068 -12.95 28.30 -13.53
CA VAL A 1068 -11.65 27.85 -14.03
C VAL A 1068 -10.72 27.73 -12.81
N ALA A 1069 -10.08 26.58 -12.66
CA ALA A 1069 -9.07 26.37 -11.63
C ALA A 1069 -7.81 27.18 -11.98
N GLY A 1070 -7.76 28.44 -11.56
CA GLY A 1070 -6.54 29.23 -11.59
C GLY A 1070 -5.46 28.60 -10.70
N ASN A 1071 -4.20 28.72 -11.10
CA ASN A 1071 -3.05 28.25 -10.33
C ASN A 1071 -3.07 28.85 -8.91
N VAL A 1072 -3.51 28.07 -7.92
CA VAL A 1072 -3.32 28.40 -6.51
C VAL A 1072 -1.82 28.30 -6.25
N ALA A 1073 -1.19 29.43 -5.93
CA ALA A 1073 0.23 29.47 -5.65
C ALA A 1073 0.56 28.55 -4.47
N VAL A 1074 1.36 27.51 -4.71
CA VAL A 1074 1.78 26.55 -3.68
C VAL A 1074 2.58 27.32 -2.62
N ARG A 1075 2.08 27.33 -1.37
CA ARG A 1075 2.76 28.01 -0.27
C ARG A 1075 4.13 27.36 -0.03
N PRO A 1076 5.21 28.15 0.15
CA PRO A 1076 6.53 27.62 0.50
C PRO A 1076 6.50 26.95 1.87
N LEU A 1077 7.34 25.91 2.06
CA LEU A 1077 7.53 25.28 3.36
C LEU A 1077 8.25 26.25 4.33
N PRO A 1078 7.92 26.26 5.64
CA PRO A 1078 8.58 27.12 6.63
C PRO A 1078 10.09 26.96 6.70
N ALA A 1079 10.80 28.05 6.99
CA ALA A 1079 12.25 28.07 7.08
C ALA A 1079 12.79 27.26 8.27
N LEU A 1080 13.59 26.24 7.99
CA LEU A 1080 14.33 25.51 9.02
C LEU A 1080 15.49 26.36 9.56
N LYS A 1081 15.74 26.27 10.87
CA LYS A 1081 16.83 26.99 11.54
C LYS A 1081 18.19 26.36 11.22
N GLU A 1082 19.23 27.20 11.09
CA GLU A 1082 20.60 26.75 10.78
C GLU A 1082 21.14 25.73 11.78
N ASN A 1083 20.82 25.84 13.07
CA ASN A 1083 21.30 24.92 14.11
C ASN A 1083 20.86 23.46 13.87
N VAL A 1084 19.70 23.24 13.25
CA VAL A 1084 19.23 21.92 12.82
C VAL A 1084 19.98 21.47 11.57
N LYS A 1085 20.25 22.39 10.64
CA LYS A 1085 21.07 22.15 9.44
C LYS A 1085 22.57 21.86 9.72
N ARG A 1086 23.04 21.91 10.98
CA ARG A 1086 24.45 21.70 11.35
C ARG A 1086 24.87 20.22 11.36
N ASP A 1087 24.86 19.59 10.19
CA ASP A 1087 25.84 18.52 9.85
C ASP A 1087 26.63 18.83 8.56
N CYS A 1088 26.48 20.05 8.05
CA CYS A 1088 27.37 20.71 7.10
C CYS A 1088 27.58 22.16 7.58
N ARG A 1089 28.79 22.71 7.46
CA ARG A 1089 29.05 24.14 7.78
C ARG A 1089 28.37 25.03 6.74
N MET A 1090 27.10 25.36 6.97
CA MET A 1090 26.29 26.19 6.07
C MET A 1090 26.43 27.68 6.40
N ARG A 1091 27.11 28.41 5.50
CA ARG A 1091 26.72 29.78 5.14
C ARG A 1091 26.43 29.77 3.63
N THR A 1092 25.16 29.73 3.25
CA THR A 1092 24.73 29.98 1.87
C THR A 1092 23.59 31.00 1.88
N GLY A 1093 23.91 32.25 1.53
CA GLY A 1093 22.92 33.32 1.36
C GLY A 1093 22.21 33.23 0.00
N ILE A 1094 21.66 32.06 -0.33
CA ILE A 1094 20.83 31.79 -1.51
C ILE A 1094 19.68 30.90 -1.05
N ALA A 1095 18.47 31.46 -1.00
CA ALA A 1095 17.26 30.69 -0.74
C ALA A 1095 16.80 30.00 -2.03
N VAL A 1096 16.38 28.73 -1.94
CA VAL A 1096 15.64 28.08 -3.03
C VAL A 1096 14.18 28.57 -2.94
N PRO A 1097 13.60 29.17 -4.01
CA PRO A 1097 12.20 29.53 -3.99
C PRO A 1097 11.31 28.28 -3.79
N ASN A 1098 10.67 28.21 -2.62
CA ASN A 1098 9.83 27.12 -2.09
C ASN A 1098 10.56 25.88 -1.51
N GLY A 1099 11.90 25.81 -1.57
CA GLY A 1099 12.68 24.67 -1.08
C GLY A 1099 13.33 24.89 0.29
N GLN A 1100 13.41 23.84 1.12
CA GLN A 1100 14.02 23.87 2.45
C GLN A 1100 15.16 22.85 2.60
N VAL A 1101 16.20 23.25 3.35
CA VAL A 1101 17.36 22.40 3.67
C VAL A 1101 17.12 21.61 4.95
N MET A 1102 17.09 20.29 4.85
CA MET A 1102 17.00 19.33 5.96
C MET A 1102 18.28 18.48 6.04
N THR A 1103 19.02 18.55 7.13
CA THR A 1103 19.95 17.47 7.45
C THR A 1103 19.19 16.17 7.74
N ILE A 1104 19.66 15.04 7.21
CA ILE A 1104 18.98 13.75 7.46
C ILE A 1104 19.22 13.26 8.89
N SER A 1105 20.20 13.83 9.60
CA SER A 1105 20.36 13.73 11.05
C SER A 1105 19.00 13.88 11.77
N ASP A 1106 18.25 14.95 11.50
CA ASP A 1106 17.01 15.26 12.23
C ASP A 1106 15.78 14.50 11.71
N ILE A 1107 15.80 14.11 10.43
CA ILE A 1107 14.84 13.17 9.84
C ILE A 1107 14.98 11.77 10.46
N ARG A 1108 16.20 11.37 10.86
CA ARG A 1108 16.54 10.03 11.37
C ARG A 1108 15.96 9.68 12.75
#